data_AF-A0A914ERJ9-F1
#
_entry.id   AF-A0A914ERJ9-F1
#
_cell.length_a   1.000
_cell.length_b   1.000
_cell.length_c   1.000
_cell.angle_alpha   90.00
_cell.angle_beta   90.00
_cell.angle_gamma   90.00
#
_symmetry.space_group_name_H-M   'P 1'
#
loop_
_entity.id
_entity.type
_entity.pdbx_description
1 polymer ?
#
loop_
_entity_poly.entity_id
_entity_poly.type
_entity_poly.pdbx_seq_one_letter_code
_entity_poly.pdbx_strand_id
1 'polypeptide(L)'
;MLEDQEFSELSNMYDKISNDVTFHGPNNTLLTFQNICEPFCGINEMLIKGITTPSFLVDRYYPVFKIIVYDVNIGKFIFKRTEDDKGRLTGSKLMVFYYTTFVDSEEKKMQLDELDQKVVKLIKAHNDNPNNTIDIVLHGTYPVQKEVERGFEETTPLILLGIILGLICFTVTTALNAQLFRQLGCQTFLWSFCGILITIFSIAASFGSICLLGFSINTVIAMTPFIVISFVLNAIVLYQINDIWHRLSSGLTKRTQHVINEAAEFGKTINNGHLPLTQKNSFIYRVTKPERLAYVFEQIGGSFLTNFAVSTFGYCISAYYSLPNYQIALTFFAFIVFYNTFLQIFFYCPVMIMTCQCAPTETLKESAVKNRAHPECFSRRIKRTFTTSFIVPYSKFLQTSLGKIIFVSIFTIGFLWPASYGVRKIKNEMDFKKILPQNSPSLEAFEFMENHVWKDFLQFVFIVNKPPNFADEKEYLPFREMVSEIEQIKEAYGPKSNMMWLIDYLNHEFDINYHKNFSMKSINMTRFIPFITQEPYSAWNDGLKYSVNNETGEITIDKMLFIVTFKGITSLDGKVKVLSKCREILNRYPQYDTASFDTDSGTVDMILNLPASLLIPSAIIVVLAGIFSALFMQNVVASLTTAFFTASSILGLYGFVYFINVDLDVFTVGTFLFTTLINQFLFTL
;
A
#
# COMPACT_ATOMS: atom_id res chain seq x y z
N MET A 1 -24.14 -5.02 -37.28
CA MET A 1 -23.56 -4.76 -35.94
C MET A 1 -22.20 -5.40 -35.80
N LEU A 2 -22.06 -6.66 -36.17
CA LEU A 2 -20.79 -7.34 -36.46
C LEU A 2 -20.88 -7.91 -37.88
N GLU A 3 -19.75 -8.15 -38.53
CA GLU A 3 -19.73 -8.98 -39.75
C GLU A 3 -20.04 -10.44 -39.39
N ASP A 4 -20.59 -11.22 -40.33
CA ASP A 4 -21.04 -12.60 -40.05
C ASP A 4 -19.90 -13.50 -39.54
N GLN A 5 -18.68 -13.28 -40.04
CA GLN A 5 -17.47 -13.99 -39.60
C GLN A 5 -17.10 -13.63 -38.16
N GLU A 6 -17.02 -12.33 -37.83
CA GLU A 6 -16.73 -11.84 -36.48
C GLU A 6 -17.77 -12.34 -35.46
N PHE A 7 -19.04 -12.32 -35.83
CA PHE A 7 -20.13 -12.81 -34.97
C PHE A 7 -20.03 -14.31 -34.73
N SER A 8 -19.79 -15.11 -35.77
CA SER A 8 -19.63 -16.56 -35.64
C SER A 8 -18.42 -16.91 -34.76
N GLU A 9 -17.33 -16.15 -34.91
CA GLU A 9 -16.11 -16.30 -34.12
C GLU A 9 -16.35 -15.97 -32.63
N LEU A 10 -17.01 -14.84 -32.37
CA LEU A 10 -17.41 -14.40 -31.03
C LEU A 10 -18.37 -15.39 -30.36
N SER A 11 -19.39 -15.86 -31.09
CA SER A 11 -20.36 -16.83 -30.56
C SER A 11 -19.69 -18.16 -30.20
N ASN A 12 -18.80 -18.66 -31.05
CA ASN A 12 -18.03 -19.87 -30.77
C ASN A 12 -17.14 -19.70 -29.53
N MET A 13 -16.52 -18.53 -29.35
CA MET A 13 -15.73 -18.26 -28.14
C MET A 13 -16.60 -18.20 -26.88
N TYR A 14 -17.76 -17.55 -26.95
CA TYR A 14 -18.72 -17.50 -25.85
C TYR A 14 -19.18 -18.90 -25.41
N ASP A 15 -19.55 -19.75 -26.38
CA ASP A 15 -19.97 -21.13 -26.11
C ASP A 15 -18.83 -21.96 -25.51
N LYS A 16 -17.60 -21.82 -26.03
CA LYS A 16 -16.42 -22.50 -25.49
C LYS A 16 -16.15 -22.13 -24.04
N ILE A 17 -16.12 -20.84 -23.71
CA ILE A 17 -15.83 -20.38 -22.35
C ILE A 17 -16.95 -20.82 -21.39
N SER A 18 -18.20 -20.73 -21.83
CA SER A 18 -19.34 -21.04 -20.97
C SER A 18 -19.52 -22.54 -20.71
N ASN A 19 -19.33 -23.37 -21.74
CA ASN A 19 -19.77 -24.78 -21.72
C ASN A 19 -18.62 -25.79 -21.89
N ASP A 20 -17.54 -25.46 -22.60
CA ASP A 20 -16.50 -26.44 -22.95
C ASP A 20 -15.30 -26.40 -21.98
N VAL A 21 -14.99 -25.22 -21.43
CA VAL A 21 -13.88 -25.08 -20.47
C VAL A 21 -14.30 -25.71 -19.15
N THR A 22 -13.75 -26.89 -18.90
CA THR A 22 -13.97 -27.64 -17.66
C THR A 22 -12.86 -27.42 -16.65
N PHE A 23 -13.17 -27.44 -15.36
CA PHE A 23 -12.25 -27.36 -14.22
C PHE A 23 -12.69 -28.31 -13.10
N HIS A 24 -11.84 -28.51 -12.10
CA HIS A 24 -12.08 -29.53 -11.08
C HIS A 24 -12.97 -29.00 -9.97
N GLY A 25 -14.07 -29.71 -9.71
CA GLY A 25 -14.98 -29.51 -8.60
C GLY A 25 -14.71 -30.45 -7.42
N PRO A 26 -15.53 -30.36 -6.35
CA PRO A 26 -15.45 -31.28 -5.22
C PRO A 26 -15.57 -32.73 -5.71
N ASN A 27 -14.76 -33.61 -5.11
CA ASN A 27 -14.65 -35.03 -5.48
C ASN A 27 -14.19 -35.29 -6.94
N ASN A 28 -13.40 -34.39 -7.52
CA ASN A 28 -12.80 -34.55 -8.86
C ASN A 28 -13.85 -34.60 -9.99
N THR A 29 -15.02 -33.98 -9.76
CA THR A 29 -16.04 -33.77 -10.78
C THR A 29 -15.59 -32.70 -11.77
N LEU A 30 -15.96 -32.81 -13.04
CA LEU A 30 -15.68 -31.76 -14.02
C LEU A 30 -16.84 -30.77 -14.01
N LEU A 31 -16.53 -29.52 -13.67
CA LEU A 31 -17.46 -28.40 -13.66
C LEU A 31 -17.16 -27.45 -14.81
N THR A 32 -18.17 -26.70 -15.23
CA THR A 32 -18.09 -25.63 -16.24
C THR A 32 -18.49 -24.30 -15.59
N PHE A 33 -18.33 -23.19 -16.31
CA PHE A 33 -18.76 -21.88 -15.81
C PHE A 33 -20.26 -21.90 -15.46
N GLN A 34 -21.09 -22.61 -16.23
CA GLN A 34 -22.52 -22.76 -15.99
C GLN A 34 -22.86 -23.37 -14.62
N ASN A 35 -21.94 -24.13 -14.02
CA ASN A 35 -22.16 -24.73 -12.70
C ASN A 35 -21.89 -23.77 -11.54
N ILE A 36 -21.17 -22.67 -11.79
CA ILE A 36 -20.73 -21.74 -10.73
C ILE A 36 -21.19 -20.29 -10.96
N CYS A 37 -21.81 -19.99 -12.11
CA CYS A 37 -22.15 -18.64 -12.52
C CYS A 37 -23.34 -18.01 -11.78
N GLU A 38 -24.13 -18.78 -11.02
CA GLU A 38 -25.31 -18.23 -10.35
C GLU A 38 -24.96 -17.07 -9.40
N PRO A 39 -25.76 -15.99 -9.39
CA PRO A 39 -27.01 -15.76 -10.13
C PRO A 39 -26.83 -15.13 -11.54
N PHE A 40 -25.61 -15.04 -12.06
CA PHE A 40 -25.28 -14.20 -13.21
C PHE A 40 -25.15 -14.93 -14.57
N CYS A 41 -25.55 -16.19 -14.64
CA CYS A 41 -25.42 -17.03 -15.84
C CYS A 41 -26.03 -16.39 -17.10
N GLY A 42 -27.19 -15.73 -16.96
CA GLY A 42 -27.93 -15.14 -18.07
C GLY A 42 -27.47 -13.74 -18.52
N ILE A 43 -26.44 -13.14 -17.89
CA ILE A 43 -26.06 -11.75 -18.18
C ILE A 43 -25.75 -11.54 -19.68
N ASN A 44 -24.93 -12.42 -20.26
CA ASN A 44 -24.50 -12.26 -21.65
C ASN A 44 -25.56 -12.71 -22.66
N GLU A 45 -26.49 -13.58 -22.26
CA GLU A 45 -27.53 -14.08 -23.14
C GLU A 45 -28.44 -12.97 -23.66
N MET A 46 -28.71 -11.95 -22.82
CA MET A 46 -29.51 -10.79 -23.21
C MET A 46 -28.92 -10.05 -24.42
N LEU A 47 -27.59 -9.91 -24.45
CA LEU A 47 -26.89 -9.32 -25.58
C LEU A 47 -26.97 -10.21 -26.82
N ILE A 48 -26.68 -11.50 -26.67
CA ILE A 48 -26.67 -12.45 -27.79
C ILE A 48 -28.07 -12.55 -28.43
N LYS A 49 -29.12 -12.68 -27.62
CA LYS A 49 -30.51 -12.66 -28.08
C LYS A 49 -30.82 -11.33 -28.79
N GLY A 50 -30.40 -10.19 -28.23
CA GLY A 50 -30.58 -8.88 -28.86
C GLY A 50 -29.88 -8.73 -30.23
N ILE A 51 -28.69 -9.30 -30.39
CA ILE A 51 -27.92 -9.22 -31.65
C ILE A 51 -28.43 -10.20 -32.71
N THR A 52 -28.83 -11.41 -32.30
CA THR A 52 -29.30 -12.48 -33.20
C THR A 52 -30.74 -12.29 -33.66
N THR A 53 -31.57 -11.63 -32.85
CA THR A 53 -32.98 -11.46 -33.18
C THR A 53 -33.13 -10.56 -34.43
N PRO A 54 -33.92 -10.97 -35.44
CA PRO A 54 -34.11 -10.20 -36.66
C PRO A 54 -34.53 -8.74 -36.44
N SER A 55 -34.06 -7.83 -37.28
CA SER A 55 -34.29 -6.38 -37.16
C SER A 55 -35.77 -5.94 -37.20
N PHE A 56 -36.70 -6.80 -37.62
CA PHE A 56 -38.13 -6.51 -37.59
C PHE A 56 -38.78 -6.78 -36.22
N LEU A 57 -38.10 -7.50 -35.32
CA LEU A 57 -38.55 -7.82 -33.97
C LEU A 57 -37.77 -7.02 -32.90
N VAL A 58 -36.68 -6.35 -33.27
CA VAL A 58 -35.85 -5.58 -32.34
C VAL A 58 -35.48 -4.23 -32.91
N ASP A 59 -35.86 -3.19 -32.17
CA ASP A 59 -35.38 -1.82 -32.38
C ASP A 59 -34.06 -1.63 -31.61
N ARG A 60 -32.95 -1.53 -32.36
CA ARG A 60 -31.59 -1.46 -31.82
C ARG A 60 -31.14 -0.01 -31.62
N TYR A 61 -31.56 0.59 -30.51
CA TYR A 61 -31.09 1.91 -30.07
C TYR A 61 -30.13 1.77 -28.89
N TYR A 62 -29.25 2.75 -28.70
CA TYR A 62 -28.39 2.80 -27.52
C TYR A 62 -29.00 3.75 -26.46
N PRO A 63 -29.00 3.41 -25.15
CA PRO A 63 -28.40 2.23 -24.50
C PRO A 63 -29.38 1.06 -24.27
N VAL A 64 -30.57 1.08 -24.88
CA VAL A 64 -31.63 0.09 -24.63
C VAL A 64 -32.15 -0.48 -25.95
N PHE A 65 -32.10 -1.80 -26.09
CA PHE A 65 -32.78 -2.52 -27.16
C PHE A 65 -34.22 -2.77 -26.79
N LYS A 66 -35.13 -2.49 -27.72
CA LYS A 66 -36.54 -2.77 -27.56
C LYS A 66 -36.91 -4.03 -28.33
N ILE A 67 -37.08 -5.13 -27.60
CA ILE A 67 -37.43 -6.46 -28.14
C ILE A 67 -38.94 -6.63 -27.96
N ILE A 68 -39.74 -6.25 -28.96
CA ILE A 68 -41.22 -6.25 -29.02
C ILE A 68 -41.93 -5.86 -27.71
N VAL A 69 -41.90 -6.77 -26.72
CA VAL A 69 -42.65 -6.76 -25.47
C VAL A 69 -41.83 -6.16 -24.30
N TYR A 70 -40.50 -6.09 -24.40
CA TYR A 70 -39.64 -5.65 -23.30
C TYR A 70 -38.38 -4.88 -23.74
N ASP A 71 -37.82 -4.13 -22.80
CA ASP A 71 -36.64 -3.31 -22.97
C ASP A 71 -35.42 -3.98 -22.32
N VAL A 72 -34.27 -4.00 -23.02
CA VAL A 72 -33.02 -4.62 -22.56
C VAL A 72 -31.91 -3.59 -22.56
N ASN A 73 -31.31 -3.34 -21.40
CA ASN A 73 -30.16 -2.44 -21.29
C ASN A 73 -28.89 -3.11 -21.82
N ILE A 74 -28.42 -2.66 -22.97
CA ILE A 74 -27.21 -3.15 -23.65
C ILE A 74 -25.99 -2.23 -23.45
N GLY A 75 -26.16 -1.15 -22.69
CA GLY A 75 -25.15 -0.10 -22.60
C GLY A 75 -23.80 -0.60 -22.08
N LYS A 76 -23.82 -1.56 -21.16
CA LYS A 76 -22.61 -2.16 -20.56
C LYS A 76 -21.83 -3.07 -21.51
N PHE A 77 -22.43 -3.50 -22.63
CA PHE A 77 -21.80 -4.49 -23.51
C PHE A 77 -21.18 -3.88 -24.77
N ILE A 78 -21.59 -2.67 -25.19
CA ILE A 78 -21.30 -2.16 -26.53
C ILE A 78 -20.69 -0.75 -26.49
N PHE A 79 -19.47 -0.64 -27.02
CA PHE A 79 -18.65 0.58 -27.00
C PHE A 79 -18.06 0.87 -28.38
N LYS A 80 -17.58 2.10 -28.62
CA LYS A 80 -17.11 2.54 -29.96
C LYS A 80 -18.15 2.24 -31.06
N ARG A 81 -19.35 2.74 -30.83
CA ARG A 81 -20.55 2.50 -31.64
C ARG A 81 -20.53 3.32 -32.93
N THR A 82 -21.13 2.78 -33.99
CA THR A 82 -21.53 3.54 -35.17
C THR A 82 -23.05 3.55 -35.26
N GLU A 83 -23.61 4.72 -35.55
CA GLU A 83 -25.05 4.94 -35.62
C GLU A 83 -25.43 5.44 -37.02
N ASP A 84 -26.65 5.13 -37.47
CA ASP A 84 -27.22 5.71 -38.69
C ASP A 84 -27.77 7.13 -38.43
N ASP A 85 -28.23 7.82 -39.48
CA ASP A 85 -28.82 9.16 -39.38
C ASP A 85 -30.08 9.22 -38.47
N LYS A 86 -30.65 8.07 -38.12
CA LYS A 86 -31.82 7.94 -37.24
C LYS A 86 -31.45 7.53 -35.81
N GLY A 87 -30.16 7.41 -35.49
CA GLY A 87 -29.65 7.01 -34.18
C GLY A 87 -29.75 5.51 -33.91
N ARG A 88 -29.98 4.68 -34.94
CA ARG A 88 -29.98 3.21 -34.81
C ARG A 88 -28.56 2.69 -34.88
N LEU A 89 -28.28 1.68 -34.07
CA LEU A 89 -26.95 1.09 -33.94
C LEU A 89 -26.63 0.21 -35.15
N THR A 90 -25.63 0.60 -35.94
CA THR A 90 -25.21 -0.12 -37.17
C THR A 90 -24.00 -1.02 -36.93
N GLY A 91 -23.09 -0.61 -36.04
CA GLY A 91 -21.81 -1.28 -35.80
C GLY A 91 -21.24 -1.01 -34.41
N SER A 92 -20.30 -1.86 -34.01
CA SER A 92 -19.52 -1.69 -32.77
C SER A 92 -18.09 -2.16 -33.01
N LYS A 93 -17.10 -1.40 -32.53
CA LYS A 93 -15.69 -1.82 -32.56
C LYS A 93 -15.20 -2.45 -31.25
N LEU A 94 -16.00 -2.39 -30.19
CA LEU A 94 -15.64 -2.96 -28.89
C LEU A 94 -16.88 -3.56 -28.24
N MET A 95 -16.78 -4.83 -27.86
CA MET A 95 -17.80 -5.53 -27.09
C MET A 95 -17.19 -6.12 -25.83
N VAL A 96 -17.96 -6.09 -24.74
CA VAL A 96 -17.54 -6.61 -23.44
C VAL A 96 -18.50 -7.71 -23.02
N PHE A 97 -17.94 -8.87 -22.64
CA PHE A 97 -18.69 -9.99 -22.07
C PHE A 97 -18.31 -10.15 -20.61
N TYR A 98 -19.30 -10.41 -19.76
CA TYR A 98 -19.13 -10.49 -18.33
C TYR A 98 -19.29 -11.93 -17.86
N TYR A 99 -18.21 -12.51 -17.32
CA TYR A 99 -18.24 -13.81 -16.64
C TYR A 99 -18.01 -13.55 -15.16
N THR A 100 -19.11 -13.46 -14.39
CA THR A 100 -19.06 -13.04 -12.98
C THR A 100 -19.83 -14.01 -12.09
N THR A 101 -19.40 -14.13 -10.83
CA THR A 101 -20.06 -14.93 -9.79
C THR A 101 -19.67 -14.40 -8.41
N PHE A 102 -20.47 -14.68 -7.39
CA PHE A 102 -20.10 -14.37 -6.01
C PHE A 102 -19.07 -15.37 -5.49
N VAL A 103 -17.99 -14.86 -4.90
CA VAL A 103 -16.98 -15.67 -4.21
C VAL A 103 -17.35 -15.74 -2.73
N ASP A 104 -17.96 -16.84 -2.32
CA ASP A 104 -18.47 -17.10 -0.97
C ASP A 104 -17.57 -18.06 -0.17
N SER A 105 -16.65 -18.77 -0.83
CA SER A 105 -15.78 -19.78 -0.26
C SER A 105 -14.39 -19.77 -0.92
N GLU A 106 -13.37 -20.22 -0.18
CA GLU A 106 -12.02 -20.41 -0.75
C GLU A 106 -12.01 -21.46 -1.87
N GLU A 107 -12.85 -22.49 -1.77
CA GLU A 107 -12.99 -23.52 -2.80
C GLU A 107 -13.47 -22.93 -4.13
N LYS A 108 -14.53 -22.11 -4.09
CA LYS A 108 -15.05 -21.43 -5.29
C LYS A 108 -14.04 -20.46 -5.89
N LYS A 109 -13.24 -19.80 -5.04
CA LYS A 109 -12.11 -18.96 -5.50
C LYS A 109 -11.08 -19.79 -6.27
N MET A 110 -10.64 -20.93 -5.73
CA MET A 110 -9.68 -21.80 -6.41
C MET A 110 -10.22 -22.34 -7.74
N GLN A 111 -11.51 -22.68 -7.80
CA GLN A 111 -12.17 -23.12 -9.03
C GLN A 111 -12.17 -22.02 -10.10
N LEU A 112 -12.44 -20.77 -9.71
CA LEU A 112 -12.37 -19.61 -10.61
C LEU A 112 -10.95 -19.35 -11.10
N ASP A 113 -9.95 -19.46 -10.22
CA ASP A 113 -8.55 -19.30 -10.61
C ASP A 113 -8.12 -20.37 -11.64
N GLU A 114 -8.60 -21.61 -11.50
CA GLU A 114 -8.35 -22.68 -12.49
C GLU A 114 -9.05 -22.39 -13.83
N LEU A 115 -10.30 -21.92 -13.80
CA LEU A 115 -11.06 -21.51 -14.98
C LEU A 115 -10.33 -20.37 -15.72
N ASP A 116 -9.97 -19.30 -15.01
CA ASP A 116 -9.26 -18.15 -15.56
C ASP A 116 -7.93 -18.57 -16.18
N GLN A 117 -7.18 -19.47 -15.54
CA GLN A 117 -5.94 -20.00 -16.10
C GLN A 117 -6.15 -20.70 -17.45
N LYS A 118 -7.24 -21.46 -17.61
CA LYS A 118 -7.57 -22.13 -18.87
C LYS A 118 -8.05 -21.14 -19.93
N VAL A 119 -8.87 -20.16 -19.54
CA VAL A 119 -9.36 -19.09 -20.41
C VAL A 119 -8.21 -18.23 -20.95
N VAL A 120 -7.23 -17.86 -20.11
CA VAL A 120 -6.02 -17.13 -20.56
C VAL A 120 -5.28 -17.89 -21.65
N LYS A 121 -5.11 -19.22 -21.52
CA LYS A 121 -4.45 -20.05 -22.53
C LYS A 121 -5.26 -20.13 -23.82
N LEU A 122 -6.59 -20.26 -23.70
CA LEU A 122 -7.51 -20.31 -24.84
C LEU A 122 -7.47 -19.00 -25.64
N ILE A 123 -7.54 -17.86 -24.96
CA ILE A 123 -7.48 -16.52 -25.56
C ILE A 123 -6.13 -16.31 -26.24
N LYS A 124 -5.02 -16.70 -25.59
CA LYS A 124 -3.70 -16.59 -26.20
C LYS A 124 -3.59 -17.41 -27.49
N ALA A 125 -4.05 -18.66 -27.48
CA ALA A 125 -4.06 -19.49 -28.68
C ALA A 125 -4.97 -18.94 -29.79
N HIS A 126 -6.03 -18.22 -29.42
CA HIS A 126 -6.91 -17.53 -30.35
C HIS A 126 -6.21 -16.30 -30.97
N ASN A 127 -5.66 -15.40 -30.18
CA ASN A 127 -5.01 -14.19 -30.70
C ASN A 127 -3.73 -14.50 -31.49
N ASP A 128 -3.04 -15.60 -31.20
CA ASP A 128 -1.84 -16.03 -31.94
C ASP A 128 -2.19 -16.57 -33.37
N ASN A 129 -3.46 -16.85 -33.68
CA ASN A 129 -3.88 -17.39 -34.97
C ASN A 129 -4.20 -16.25 -35.97
N PRO A 130 -3.45 -16.11 -37.08
CA PRO A 130 -3.63 -15.01 -38.03
C PRO A 130 -4.93 -15.09 -38.85
N ASN A 131 -5.65 -16.22 -38.82
CA ASN A 131 -6.95 -16.37 -39.50
C ASN A 131 -8.12 -15.78 -38.70
N ASN A 132 -7.90 -15.46 -37.43
CA ASN A 132 -8.90 -14.90 -36.55
C ASN A 132 -9.06 -13.40 -36.82
N THR A 133 -10.29 -12.90 -36.74
CA THR A 133 -10.63 -11.51 -37.10
C THR A 133 -10.83 -10.61 -35.89
N ILE A 134 -11.01 -11.20 -34.71
CA ILE A 134 -11.24 -10.47 -33.46
C ILE A 134 -10.05 -10.64 -32.52
N ASP A 135 -9.65 -9.54 -31.88
CA ASP A 135 -8.69 -9.56 -30.78
C ASP A 135 -9.45 -9.62 -29.45
N ILE A 136 -9.08 -10.59 -28.60
CA ILE A 136 -9.75 -10.79 -27.31
C ILE A 136 -8.79 -10.39 -26.19
N VAL A 137 -9.24 -9.47 -25.34
CA VAL A 137 -8.50 -9.03 -24.15
C VAL A 137 -9.24 -9.43 -22.90
N LEU A 138 -8.55 -10.16 -22.01
CA LEU A 138 -9.10 -10.61 -20.74
C LEU A 138 -8.79 -9.61 -19.62
N HIS A 139 -9.82 -9.21 -18.88
CA HIS A 139 -9.70 -8.44 -17.65
C HIS A 139 -10.31 -9.25 -16.49
N GLY A 140 -9.54 -9.46 -15.42
CA GLY A 140 -10.00 -10.22 -14.26
C GLY A 140 -8.98 -10.21 -13.13
N THR A 141 -9.39 -10.68 -11.96
CA THR A 141 -8.53 -10.69 -10.75
C THR A 141 -7.31 -11.60 -10.92
N TYR A 142 -7.50 -12.82 -11.44
CA TYR A 142 -6.42 -13.78 -11.65
C TYR A 142 -5.33 -13.30 -12.61
N PRO A 143 -5.63 -12.87 -13.87
CA PRO A 143 -4.59 -12.44 -14.80
C PRO A 143 -3.81 -11.23 -14.29
N VAL A 144 -4.50 -10.26 -13.66
CA VAL A 144 -3.84 -9.09 -13.05
C VAL A 144 -2.92 -9.52 -11.91
N GLN A 145 -3.38 -10.39 -11.00
CA GLN A 145 -2.56 -10.89 -9.89
C GLN A 145 -1.29 -11.59 -10.40
N LYS A 146 -1.42 -12.42 -11.44
CA LYS A 146 -0.29 -13.16 -12.01
C LYS A 146 0.75 -12.26 -12.66
N GLU A 147 0.30 -11.19 -13.32
CA GLU A 147 1.20 -10.19 -13.91
C GLU A 147 1.92 -9.36 -12.85
N VAL A 148 1.26 -9.08 -11.72
CA VAL A 148 1.90 -8.47 -10.55
C VAL A 148 2.97 -9.40 -9.96
N GLU A 149 2.66 -10.69 -9.77
CA GLU A 149 3.61 -11.70 -9.30
C GLU A 149 4.83 -11.80 -10.24
N ARG A 150 4.60 -11.83 -11.56
CA ARG A 150 5.68 -11.80 -12.57
C ARG A 150 6.59 -10.58 -12.42
N GLY A 151 6.01 -9.38 -12.21
CA GLY A 151 6.80 -8.16 -12.00
C GLY A 151 7.71 -8.23 -10.76
N PHE A 152 7.24 -8.90 -9.70
CA PHE A 152 8.06 -9.14 -8.52
C PHE A 152 9.16 -10.18 -8.77
N GLU A 153 8.88 -11.26 -9.49
CA GLU A 153 9.89 -12.24 -9.88
C GLU A 153 11.01 -11.60 -10.71
N GLU A 154 10.66 -10.71 -11.65
CA GLU A 154 11.61 -9.94 -12.45
C GLU A 154 12.46 -8.97 -11.60
N THR A 155 11.90 -8.43 -10.52
CA THR A 155 12.58 -7.47 -9.62
C THR A 155 13.44 -8.15 -8.55
N THR A 156 13.14 -9.40 -8.19
CA THR A 156 13.86 -10.20 -7.18
C THR A 156 15.40 -10.19 -7.33
N PRO A 157 15.99 -10.40 -8.52
CA PRO A 157 17.46 -10.36 -8.66
C PRO A 157 18.07 -8.99 -8.34
N LEU A 158 17.35 -7.89 -8.61
CA LEU A 158 17.80 -6.54 -8.27
C LEU A 158 17.79 -6.31 -6.76
N ILE A 159 16.80 -6.83 -6.05
CA ILE A 159 16.75 -6.79 -4.58
C ILE A 159 17.93 -7.56 -3.98
N LEU A 160 18.20 -8.77 -4.48
CA LEU A 160 19.34 -9.58 -4.04
C LEU A 160 20.68 -8.87 -4.29
N LEU A 161 20.84 -8.24 -5.47
CA LEU A 161 22.01 -7.42 -5.78
C LEU A 161 22.15 -6.25 -4.80
N GLY A 162 21.05 -5.56 -4.49
CA GLY A 162 21.03 -4.46 -3.51
C GLY A 162 21.47 -4.90 -2.11
N ILE A 163 21.01 -6.07 -1.65
CA ILE A 163 21.46 -6.67 -0.38
C ILE A 163 22.97 -6.92 -0.44
N ILE A 164 23.46 -7.62 -1.46
CA ILE A 164 24.88 -7.95 -1.60
C ILE A 164 25.74 -6.68 -1.61
N LEU A 165 25.36 -5.66 -2.38
CA LEU A 165 26.06 -4.38 -2.43
C LEU A 165 26.04 -3.64 -1.09
N GLY A 166 24.89 -3.66 -0.39
CA GLY A 166 24.77 -3.10 0.96
C GLY A 166 25.70 -3.79 1.96
N LEU A 167 25.79 -5.11 1.89
CA LEU A 167 26.70 -5.92 2.72
C LEU A 167 28.17 -5.60 2.43
N ILE A 168 28.55 -5.52 1.14
CA ILE A 168 29.89 -5.12 0.74
C ILE A 168 30.19 -3.71 1.25
N CYS A 169 29.28 -2.75 1.06
CA CYS A 169 29.45 -1.39 1.53
C CYS A 169 29.65 -1.33 3.06
N PHE A 170 28.87 -2.10 3.83
CA PHE A 170 29.03 -2.19 5.28
C PHE A 170 30.39 -2.78 5.70
N THR A 171 30.81 -3.89 5.07
CA THR A 171 32.12 -4.53 5.34
C THR A 171 33.28 -3.58 4.99
N VAL A 172 33.22 -2.89 3.87
CA VAL A 172 34.25 -1.94 3.43
C VAL A 172 34.29 -0.73 4.35
N THR A 173 33.13 -0.18 4.72
CA THR A 173 33.06 1.01 5.59
C THR A 173 33.58 0.69 6.99
N THR A 174 33.25 -0.48 7.55
CA THR A 174 33.79 -0.94 8.84
C THR A 174 35.29 -1.23 8.77
N ALA A 175 35.78 -1.82 7.68
CA ALA A 175 37.21 -2.04 7.45
C ALA A 175 37.99 -0.72 7.32
N LEU A 176 37.48 0.23 6.53
CA LEU A 176 38.07 1.57 6.39
C LEU A 176 38.12 2.28 7.75
N ASN A 177 37.04 2.19 8.54
CA ASN A 177 37.03 2.79 9.88
C ASN A 177 38.08 2.15 10.80
N ALA A 178 38.15 0.81 10.84
CA ALA A 178 39.18 0.10 11.59
C ALA A 178 40.60 0.47 11.11
N GLN A 179 40.82 0.65 9.81
CA GLN A 179 42.09 1.09 9.24
C GLN A 179 42.46 2.53 9.64
N LEU A 180 41.48 3.46 9.67
CA LEU A 180 41.69 4.82 10.16
C LEU A 180 42.25 4.82 11.59
N PHE A 181 41.79 3.89 12.43
CA PHE A 181 42.23 3.71 13.80
C PHE A 181 43.37 2.68 13.99
N ARG A 182 43.92 2.14 12.90
CA ARG A 182 44.96 1.08 12.86
C ARG A 182 44.61 -0.18 13.67
N GLN A 183 43.35 -0.57 13.63
CA GLN A 183 42.83 -1.75 14.30
C GLN A 183 42.24 -2.76 13.31
N LEU A 184 42.64 -2.64 12.04
CA LEU A 184 42.27 -3.60 11.01
C LEU A 184 42.86 -4.97 11.36
N GLY A 185 42.00 -5.96 11.51
CA GLY A 185 42.37 -7.35 11.73
C GLY A 185 41.20 -8.27 11.41
N CYS A 186 41.40 -9.59 11.52
CA CYS A 186 40.35 -10.57 11.25
C CYS A 186 39.07 -10.34 12.08
N GLN A 187 39.22 -9.77 13.29
CA GLN A 187 38.11 -9.37 14.17
C GLN A 187 37.13 -8.38 13.49
N THR A 188 37.61 -7.46 12.65
CA THR A 188 36.74 -6.47 11.97
C THR A 188 35.82 -7.15 10.95
N PHE A 189 36.34 -8.11 10.19
CA PHE A 189 35.55 -8.89 9.25
C PHE A 189 34.56 -9.81 9.98
N LEU A 190 34.98 -10.37 11.11
CA LEU A 190 34.09 -11.15 11.98
C LEU A 190 32.94 -10.30 12.53
N TRP A 191 33.21 -9.07 12.99
CA TRP A 191 32.17 -8.15 13.44
C TRP A 191 31.19 -7.81 12.31
N SER A 192 31.70 -7.53 11.11
CA SER A 192 30.84 -7.29 9.97
C SER A 192 29.98 -8.51 9.65
N PHE A 193 30.54 -9.72 9.67
CA PHE A 193 29.81 -10.96 9.43
C PHE A 193 28.74 -11.24 10.50
N CYS A 194 29.07 -11.04 11.78
CA CYS A 194 28.10 -11.14 12.87
C CYS A 194 26.97 -10.14 12.72
N GLY A 195 27.26 -8.92 12.23
CA GLY A 195 26.22 -7.94 11.90
C GLY A 195 25.21 -8.47 10.89
N ILE A 196 25.67 -9.16 9.85
CA ILE A 196 24.82 -9.78 8.82
C ILE A 196 23.94 -10.88 9.41
N LEU A 197 24.54 -11.77 10.21
CA LEU A 197 23.83 -12.88 10.86
C LEU A 197 22.72 -12.37 11.79
N ILE A 198 22.95 -11.27 12.49
CA ILE A 198 21.94 -10.66 13.38
C ILE A 198 20.69 -10.30 12.59
N THR A 199 20.82 -9.61 11.44
CA THR A 199 19.66 -9.24 10.64
C THR A 199 18.90 -10.47 10.13
N ILE A 200 19.61 -11.51 9.68
CA ILE A 200 19.00 -12.76 9.22
C ILE A 200 18.23 -13.43 10.36
N PHE A 201 18.82 -13.53 11.56
CA PHE A 201 18.16 -14.12 12.71
C PHE A 201 16.98 -13.29 13.21
N SER A 202 17.05 -11.96 13.16
CA SER A 202 15.93 -11.08 13.49
C SER A 202 14.76 -11.28 12.53
N ILE A 203 15.02 -11.38 11.22
CA ILE A 203 13.98 -11.64 10.22
C ILE A 203 13.33 -13.01 10.47
N ALA A 204 14.13 -14.05 10.69
CA ALA A 204 13.62 -15.39 10.99
C ALA A 204 12.79 -15.44 12.28
N ALA A 205 13.24 -14.77 13.34
CA ALA A 205 12.51 -14.67 14.60
C ALA A 205 11.19 -13.91 14.44
N SER A 206 11.17 -12.82 13.66
CA SER A 206 9.95 -12.08 13.35
C SER A 206 8.93 -12.91 12.58
N PHE A 207 9.37 -13.73 11.63
CA PHE A 207 8.48 -14.64 10.90
C PHE A 207 7.86 -15.66 11.86
N GLY A 208 8.68 -16.26 12.73
CA GLY A 208 8.20 -17.17 13.78
C GLY A 208 7.14 -16.52 14.67
N SER A 209 7.37 -15.29 15.11
CA SER A 209 6.42 -14.56 15.98
C SER A 209 5.10 -14.23 15.29
N ILE A 210 5.11 -13.84 14.01
CA ILE A 210 3.88 -13.61 13.25
C ILE A 210 3.08 -14.90 13.06
N CYS A 211 3.76 -16.00 12.72
CA CYS A 211 3.11 -17.31 12.57
C CYS A 211 2.53 -17.80 13.90
N LEU A 212 3.22 -17.59 15.02
CA LEU A 212 2.72 -17.94 16.36
C LEU A 212 1.47 -17.13 16.76
N LEU A 213 1.34 -15.90 16.27
CA LEU A 213 0.15 -15.07 16.48
C LEU A 213 -1.02 -15.42 15.54
N GLY A 214 -0.83 -16.37 14.62
CA GLY A 214 -1.88 -16.85 13.71
C GLY A 214 -2.14 -15.93 12.50
N PHE A 215 -1.25 -14.98 12.21
CA PHE A 215 -1.38 -14.12 11.03
C PHE A 215 -0.85 -14.84 9.78
N SER A 216 -1.60 -14.74 8.68
CA SER A 216 -1.15 -15.23 7.36
C SER A 216 -0.09 -14.30 6.77
N ILE A 217 0.96 -14.88 6.20
CA ILE A 217 2.00 -14.12 5.50
C ILE A 217 1.40 -13.62 4.18
N ASN A 218 1.26 -12.30 4.06
CA ASN A 218 0.81 -11.68 2.82
C ASN A 218 1.96 -11.64 1.80
N THR A 219 1.66 -11.80 0.51
CA THR A 219 2.62 -11.62 -0.59
C THR A 219 3.31 -10.26 -0.54
N VAL A 220 2.62 -9.22 -0.04
CA VAL A 220 3.22 -7.91 0.23
C VAL A 220 4.46 -8.01 1.14
N ILE A 221 4.43 -8.82 2.21
CA ILE A 221 5.55 -8.99 3.16
C ILE A 221 6.69 -9.78 2.52
N ALA A 222 6.35 -10.84 1.78
CA ALA A 222 7.33 -11.70 1.14
C ALA A 222 8.04 -11.02 -0.04
N MET A 223 7.37 -10.09 -0.72
CA MET A 223 7.83 -9.49 -1.98
C MET A 223 8.31 -8.04 -1.86
N THR A 224 8.32 -7.43 -0.66
CA THR A 224 8.80 -6.04 -0.53
C THR A 224 10.32 -5.90 -0.36
N PRO A 225 10.94 -4.87 -0.97
CA PRO A 225 12.34 -4.48 -0.72
C PRO A 225 12.59 -3.97 0.71
N PHE A 226 11.57 -3.90 1.58
CA PHE A 226 11.73 -3.43 2.95
C PHE A 226 12.64 -4.35 3.79
N ILE A 227 12.86 -5.62 3.42
CA ILE A 227 13.89 -6.45 4.08
C ILE A 227 15.28 -5.78 3.96
N VAL A 228 15.57 -5.11 2.84
CA VAL A 228 16.82 -4.36 2.63
C VAL A 228 16.95 -3.23 3.67
N ILE A 229 15.84 -2.59 4.03
CA ILE A 229 15.82 -1.53 5.05
C ILE A 229 16.29 -2.07 6.40
N SER A 230 15.91 -3.30 6.77
CA SER A 230 16.39 -3.92 8.01
C SER A 230 17.91 -4.09 8.03
N PHE A 231 18.53 -4.44 6.90
CA PHE A 231 19.99 -4.50 6.78
C PHE A 231 20.63 -3.12 6.93
N VAL A 232 20.06 -2.09 6.29
CA VAL A 232 20.56 -0.71 6.39
C VAL A 232 20.49 -0.19 7.82
N LEU A 233 19.35 -0.37 8.50
CA LEU A 233 19.16 0.06 9.88
C LEU A 233 20.18 -0.59 10.83
N ASN A 234 20.35 -1.91 10.69
CA ASN A 234 21.32 -2.65 11.49
C ASN A 234 22.76 -2.18 11.21
N ALA A 235 23.13 -1.97 9.94
CA ALA A 235 24.44 -1.48 9.56
C ALA A 235 24.79 -0.11 10.17
N ILE A 236 23.85 0.84 10.21
CA ILE A 236 24.05 2.18 10.78
C ILE A 236 24.38 2.07 12.28
N VAL A 237 23.57 1.34 13.04
CA VAL A 237 23.75 1.19 14.49
C VAL A 237 25.06 0.48 14.80
N LEU A 238 25.36 -0.63 14.12
CA LEU A 238 26.60 -1.38 14.33
C LEU A 238 27.83 -0.54 13.97
N TYR A 239 27.74 0.28 12.93
CA TYR A 239 28.79 1.22 12.59
C TYR A 239 29.06 2.24 13.72
N GLN A 240 28.01 2.79 14.34
CA GLN A 240 28.17 3.72 15.48
C GLN A 240 28.86 3.06 16.68
N ILE A 241 28.43 1.85 17.04
CA ILE A 241 29.05 1.06 18.13
C ILE A 241 30.53 0.83 17.81
N ASN A 242 30.85 0.40 16.58
CA ASN A 242 32.23 0.14 16.15
C ASN A 242 33.09 1.41 16.15
N ASP A 243 32.56 2.53 15.67
CA ASP A 243 33.28 3.78 15.57
C ASP A 243 33.66 4.33 16.95
N ILE A 244 32.73 4.33 17.89
CA ILE A 244 33.01 4.78 19.27
C ILE A 244 33.96 3.80 19.95
N TRP A 245 33.77 2.50 19.75
CA TRP A 245 34.72 1.50 20.21
C TRP A 245 36.13 1.82 19.70
N HIS A 246 36.33 2.00 18.39
CA HIS A 246 37.64 2.30 17.79
C HIS A 246 38.23 3.64 18.25
N ARG A 247 37.40 4.67 18.51
CA ARG A 247 37.83 5.92 19.13
C ARG A 247 38.40 5.70 20.54
N LEU A 248 37.70 4.95 21.38
CA LEU A 248 38.10 4.69 22.77
C LEU A 248 39.38 3.84 22.89
N SER A 249 39.66 2.96 21.94
CA SER A 249 40.93 2.19 21.91
C SER A 249 42.12 2.96 21.40
N SER A 250 41.92 3.85 20.42
CA SER A 250 43.01 4.56 19.75
C SER A 250 43.46 5.81 20.49
N GLY A 251 42.64 6.34 21.40
CA GLY A 251 42.97 7.47 22.26
C GLY A 251 42.32 7.36 23.63
N LEU A 252 43.14 7.14 24.67
CA LEU A 252 42.85 7.67 26.00
C LEU A 252 42.84 9.20 25.88
N THR A 253 41.66 9.76 25.65
CA THR A 253 41.48 11.21 25.59
C THR A 253 41.84 11.78 26.96
N LYS A 254 42.58 12.90 27.01
CA LYS A 254 42.95 13.57 28.28
C LYS A 254 41.75 13.83 29.22
N ARG A 255 40.53 13.92 28.67
CA ARG A 255 39.25 14.07 29.39
C ARG A 255 38.79 12.77 30.06
N THR A 256 38.95 11.62 29.40
CA THR A 256 38.73 10.28 29.99
C THR A 256 39.75 10.01 31.09
N GLN A 257 40.98 10.52 30.93
CA GLN A 257 41.98 10.52 31.98
C GLN A 257 41.50 11.29 33.22
N HIS A 258 40.87 12.45 33.07
CA HIS A 258 40.41 13.28 34.20
C HIS A 258 39.28 12.63 35.01
N VAL A 259 38.25 12.09 34.37
CA VAL A 259 37.08 11.49 35.06
C VAL A 259 37.47 10.22 35.82
N ILE A 260 38.33 9.39 35.23
CA ILE A 260 38.85 8.20 35.91
C ILE A 260 39.85 8.60 37.02
N ASN A 261 40.50 9.78 36.93
CA ASN A 261 41.43 10.26 37.98
C ASN A 261 40.61 10.69 39.20
N GLU A 262 39.45 11.33 38.99
CA GLU A 262 38.49 11.65 40.05
C GLU A 262 37.89 10.38 40.68
N ALA A 263 37.52 9.38 39.88
CA ALA A 263 37.04 8.09 40.40
C ALA A 263 38.13 7.33 41.19
N ALA A 264 39.39 7.41 40.77
CA ALA A 264 40.53 6.83 41.46
C ALA A 264 40.94 7.61 42.73
N GLU A 265 40.70 8.92 42.78
CA GLU A 265 40.84 9.72 44.00
C GLU A 265 39.75 9.37 45.02
N PHE A 266 38.50 9.19 44.57
CA PHE A 266 37.39 8.76 45.44
C PHE A 266 37.63 7.37 46.06
N GLY A 267 38.26 6.45 45.33
CA GLY A 267 38.67 5.15 45.86
C GLY A 267 39.85 5.19 46.85
N LYS A 268 40.70 6.22 46.78
CA LYS A 268 41.80 6.42 47.76
C LYS A 268 41.29 6.90 49.12
N THR A 269 40.18 7.64 49.15
CA THR A 269 39.56 8.10 50.42
C THR A 269 38.99 6.95 51.23
N ILE A 270 38.69 5.81 50.59
CA ILE A 270 38.11 4.62 51.23
C ILE A 270 39.21 3.69 51.78
N ASN A 271 40.41 3.68 51.19
CA ASN A 271 41.52 2.84 51.63
C ASN A 271 42.67 3.68 52.18
N ASN A 272 42.64 3.95 53.49
CA ASN A 272 43.77 4.47 54.24
C ASN A 272 44.90 3.43 54.31
N GLY A 273 45.77 3.43 53.30
CA GLY A 273 46.98 2.61 53.26
C GLY A 273 48.04 3.24 52.37
N HIS A 274 49.19 3.60 52.94
CA HIS A 274 50.37 4.09 52.22
C HIS A 274 50.85 3.03 51.20
N LEU A 275 50.80 3.35 49.90
CA LEU A 275 51.50 2.60 48.86
C LEU A 275 52.69 3.39 48.27
N PRO A 276 53.82 2.74 47.92
CA PRO A 276 55.05 3.43 47.54
C PRO A 276 54.99 4.10 46.16
N LEU A 277 55.67 5.24 46.03
CA LEU A 277 55.71 6.14 44.86
C LEU A 277 56.20 5.51 43.54
N THR A 278 56.82 4.33 43.55
CA THR A 278 57.31 3.63 42.35
C THR A 278 56.21 2.86 41.61
N GLN A 279 55.08 2.55 42.26
CA GLN A 279 53.89 1.96 41.63
C GLN A 279 52.87 3.03 41.18
N LYS A 280 53.23 4.33 41.31
CA LYS A 280 52.38 5.45 40.94
C LYS A 280 52.36 5.72 39.43
N ASN A 281 53.38 5.25 38.71
CA ASN A 281 53.50 5.37 37.25
C ASN A 281 53.10 4.10 36.47
N SER A 282 52.92 2.95 37.15
CA SER A 282 52.41 1.72 36.53
C SER A 282 50.89 1.60 36.60
N PHE A 283 50.23 2.45 37.40
CA PHE A 283 48.77 2.58 37.48
C PHE A 283 48.21 3.53 36.40
N ILE A 284 48.94 3.73 35.30
CA ILE A 284 48.43 4.41 34.12
C ILE A 284 47.50 3.43 33.38
N TYR A 285 46.26 3.35 33.88
CA TYR A 285 45.02 3.14 33.13
C TYR A 285 44.94 1.90 32.22
N ARG A 286 44.62 0.75 32.81
CA ARG A 286 43.98 -0.33 32.06
C ARG A 286 42.47 -0.17 32.19
N VAL A 287 41.82 0.50 31.22
CA VAL A 287 40.37 0.36 31.04
C VAL A 287 40.12 -1.09 30.62
N THR A 288 39.39 -1.84 31.41
CA THR A 288 39.09 -3.25 31.09
C THR A 288 38.16 -3.32 29.86
N LYS A 289 38.17 -4.44 29.12
CA LYS A 289 37.25 -4.59 27.95
C LYS A 289 35.77 -4.35 28.32
N PRO A 290 35.28 -4.83 29.49
CA PRO A 290 33.92 -4.53 29.95
C PRO A 290 33.69 -3.05 30.25
N GLU A 291 34.60 -2.38 30.95
CA GLU A 291 34.50 -0.93 31.21
C GLU A 291 34.44 -0.12 29.92
N ARG A 292 35.22 -0.53 28.91
CA ARG A 292 35.19 0.13 27.60
C ARG A 292 33.84 -0.03 26.91
N LEU A 293 33.22 -1.22 26.97
CA LEU A 293 31.88 -1.41 26.41
C LEU A 293 30.84 -0.60 27.20
N ALA A 294 30.97 -0.52 28.52
CA ALA A 294 30.13 0.33 29.36
C ALA A 294 30.22 1.80 28.91
N TYR A 295 31.42 2.31 28.62
CA TYR A 295 31.60 3.66 28.07
C TYR A 295 30.99 3.85 26.68
N VAL A 296 31.00 2.80 25.83
CA VAL A 296 30.28 2.87 24.53
C VAL A 296 28.79 3.06 24.78
N PHE A 297 28.19 2.24 25.65
CA PHE A 297 26.77 2.35 26.00
C PHE A 297 26.43 3.66 26.71
N GLU A 298 27.32 4.20 27.54
CA GLU A 298 27.12 5.52 28.16
C GLU A 298 27.04 6.62 27.10
N GLN A 299 27.85 6.55 26.03
CA GLN A 299 27.87 7.55 24.97
C GLN A 299 26.69 7.44 24.00
N ILE A 300 26.24 6.22 23.66
CA ILE A 300 25.15 6.03 22.68
C ILE A 300 23.79 5.74 23.30
N GLY A 301 23.73 5.38 24.58
CA GLY A 301 22.57 4.75 25.19
C GLY A 301 21.28 5.56 25.07
N GLY A 302 21.34 6.88 25.33
CA GLY A 302 20.18 7.75 25.20
C GLY A 302 19.62 7.80 23.78
N SER A 303 20.49 8.04 22.79
CA SER A 303 20.14 8.07 21.36
C SER A 303 19.63 6.70 20.87
N PHE A 304 20.34 5.64 21.22
CA PHE A 304 20.02 4.27 20.86
C PHE A 304 18.65 3.81 21.41
N LEU A 305 18.36 4.10 22.69
CA LEU A 305 17.08 3.78 23.33
C LEU A 305 15.93 4.62 22.77
N THR A 306 16.15 5.91 22.50
CA THR A 306 15.14 6.74 21.82
C THR A 306 14.79 6.16 20.45
N ASN A 307 15.78 5.84 19.62
CA ASN A 307 15.54 5.27 18.28
C ASN A 307 14.79 3.94 18.36
N PHE A 308 15.21 3.04 19.25
CA PHE A 308 14.56 1.75 19.45
C PHE A 308 13.09 1.93 19.85
N ALA A 309 12.82 2.78 20.84
CA ALA A 309 11.46 3.01 21.33
C ALA A 309 10.57 3.65 20.26
N VAL A 310 11.00 4.77 19.65
CA VAL A 310 10.17 5.47 18.67
C VAL A 310 9.93 4.62 17.43
N SER A 311 10.91 3.84 16.99
CA SER A 311 10.73 2.93 15.85
C SER A 311 9.77 1.80 16.16
N THR A 312 9.94 1.10 17.29
CA THR A 312 9.10 -0.05 17.66
C THR A 312 7.65 0.39 17.90
N PHE A 313 7.43 1.42 18.74
CA PHE A 313 6.09 1.93 18.99
C PHE A 313 5.50 2.63 17.76
N GLY A 314 6.32 3.33 16.98
CA GLY A 314 5.91 3.97 15.74
C GLY A 314 5.39 2.96 14.71
N TYR A 315 6.05 1.81 14.54
CA TYR A 315 5.57 0.73 13.67
C TYR A 315 4.27 0.12 14.18
N CYS A 316 4.12 -0.09 15.50
CA CYS A 316 2.88 -0.60 16.08
C CYS A 316 1.70 0.36 15.88
N ILE A 317 1.90 1.66 16.09
CA ILE A 317 0.85 2.68 15.89
C ILE A 317 0.52 2.83 14.41
N SER A 318 1.54 2.81 13.55
CA SER A 318 1.33 2.83 12.09
C SER A 318 0.53 1.60 11.66
N ALA A 319 0.82 0.40 12.21
CA ALA A 319 0.05 -0.80 11.93
C ALA A 319 -1.43 -0.67 12.34
N TYR A 320 -1.73 0.00 13.46
CA TYR A 320 -3.11 0.20 13.91
C TYR A 320 -3.94 1.10 12.98
N TYR A 321 -3.35 2.20 12.48
CA TYR A 321 -4.05 3.16 11.60
C TYR A 321 -3.94 2.83 10.11
N SER A 322 -3.13 1.84 9.74
CA SER A 322 -2.94 1.44 8.35
C SER A 322 -4.04 0.52 7.84
N LEU A 323 -4.10 0.41 6.51
CA LEU A 323 -4.98 -0.50 5.79
C LEU A 323 -4.61 -1.97 6.06
N PRO A 324 -5.59 -2.91 6.07
CA PRO A 324 -5.38 -4.31 6.46
C PRO A 324 -4.14 -4.99 5.87
N ASN A 325 -3.87 -4.76 4.59
CA ASN A 325 -2.72 -5.35 3.88
C ASN A 325 -1.35 -4.89 4.42
N TYR A 326 -1.25 -3.67 4.97
CA TYR A 326 -0.01 -3.12 5.53
C TYR A 326 0.11 -3.32 7.04
N GLN A 327 -0.98 -3.62 7.74
CA GLN A 327 -0.94 -3.81 9.20
C GLN A 327 0.02 -4.94 9.58
N ILE A 328 -0.08 -6.08 8.89
CA ILE A 328 0.78 -7.25 9.14
C ILE A 328 2.24 -6.91 8.79
N ALA A 329 2.47 -6.22 7.66
CA ALA A 329 3.80 -5.80 7.25
C ALA A 329 4.44 -4.85 8.27
N LEU A 330 3.75 -3.80 8.71
CA LEU A 330 4.28 -2.87 9.71
C LEU A 330 4.52 -3.55 11.07
N THR A 331 3.65 -4.49 11.46
CA THR A 331 3.85 -5.32 12.67
C THR A 331 5.10 -6.20 12.56
N PHE A 332 5.34 -6.78 11.37
CA PHE A 332 6.56 -7.53 11.09
C PHE A 332 7.83 -6.68 11.29
N PHE A 333 7.81 -5.44 10.80
CA PHE A 333 8.93 -4.50 10.99
C PHE A 333 9.13 -4.10 12.44
N ALA A 334 8.06 -3.94 13.22
CA ALA A 334 8.16 -3.72 14.66
C ALA A 334 8.95 -4.85 15.35
N PHE A 335 8.61 -6.11 15.04
CA PHE A 335 9.35 -7.28 15.54
C PHE A 335 10.80 -7.32 15.04
N ILE A 336 11.05 -6.98 13.76
CA ILE A 336 12.43 -6.96 13.23
C ILE A 336 13.29 -5.95 14.00
N VAL A 337 12.81 -4.73 14.22
CA VAL A 337 13.56 -3.71 14.97
C VAL A 337 13.79 -4.15 16.42
N PHE A 338 12.79 -4.78 17.03
CA PHE A 338 12.90 -5.33 18.37
C PHE A 338 13.98 -6.41 18.48
N TYR A 339 13.93 -7.44 17.62
CA TYR A 339 14.92 -8.52 17.64
C TYR A 339 16.31 -8.04 17.21
N ASN A 340 16.42 -7.10 16.28
CA ASN A 340 17.71 -6.52 15.89
C ASN A 340 18.38 -5.86 17.10
N THR A 341 17.65 -4.97 17.79
CA THR A 341 18.12 -4.29 19.00
C THR A 341 18.52 -5.29 20.07
N PHE A 342 17.68 -6.31 20.29
CA PHE A 342 17.96 -7.37 21.27
C PHE A 342 19.26 -8.12 20.95
N LEU A 343 19.41 -8.61 19.72
CA LEU A 343 20.61 -9.34 19.29
C LEU A 343 21.86 -8.44 19.23
N GLN A 344 21.73 -7.16 18.93
CA GLN A 344 22.84 -6.21 19.02
C GLN A 344 23.37 -6.10 20.46
N ILE A 345 22.49 -5.97 21.46
CA ILE A 345 22.93 -5.86 22.87
C ILE A 345 23.48 -7.21 23.37
N PHE A 346 22.74 -8.30 23.18
CA PHE A 346 23.01 -9.58 23.85
C PHE A 346 23.90 -10.54 23.06
N PHE A 347 24.08 -10.36 21.76
CA PHE A 347 24.93 -11.21 20.92
C PHE A 347 26.13 -10.46 20.35
N TYR A 348 25.91 -9.33 19.68
CA TYR A 348 26.99 -8.58 19.04
C TYR A 348 28.03 -8.05 20.04
N CYS A 349 27.58 -7.35 21.08
CA CYS A 349 28.47 -6.72 22.04
C CYS A 349 29.35 -7.73 22.82
N PRO A 350 28.83 -8.88 23.28
CA PRO A 350 29.67 -9.94 23.84
C PRO A 350 30.71 -10.49 22.85
N VAL A 351 30.32 -10.75 21.59
CA VAL A 351 31.26 -11.20 20.55
C VAL A 351 32.36 -10.17 20.33
N MET A 352 32.03 -8.87 20.32
CA MET A 352 33.01 -7.79 20.22
C MET A 352 34.03 -7.82 21.37
N ILE A 353 33.59 -8.04 22.62
CA ILE A 353 34.49 -8.15 23.77
C ILE A 353 35.42 -9.37 23.65
N MET A 354 34.86 -10.53 23.28
CA MET A 354 35.60 -11.79 23.20
C MET A 354 36.69 -11.75 22.12
N THR A 355 36.32 -11.22 20.95
CA THR A 355 37.16 -11.25 19.75
C THR A 355 38.16 -10.09 19.68
N CYS A 356 37.98 -9.05 20.49
CA CYS A 356 38.93 -7.96 20.58
C CYS A 356 40.29 -8.48 21.08
N GLN A 357 41.29 -8.50 20.22
CA GLN A 357 42.68 -8.73 20.61
C GLN A 357 43.18 -7.49 21.36
N CYS A 358 43.68 -7.66 22.58
CA CYS A 358 44.47 -6.61 23.23
C CYS A 358 45.73 -6.42 22.39
N ALA A 359 46.01 -5.20 21.94
CA ALA A 359 47.36 -4.91 21.46
C ALA A 359 48.34 -5.29 22.60
N PRO A 360 49.31 -6.20 22.38
CA PRO A 360 50.24 -6.60 23.42
C PRO A 360 51.05 -5.38 23.86
N THR A 361 51.03 -5.10 25.16
CA THR A 361 51.69 -3.95 25.79
C THR A 361 53.21 -3.91 25.60
N GLU A 362 53.84 -5.00 25.16
CA GLU A 362 55.29 -5.10 25.00
C GLU A 362 55.79 -4.42 23.72
N THR A 363 55.01 -4.43 22.63
CA THR A 363 55.42 -3.78 21.38
C THR A 363 55.29 -2.26 21.43
N LEU A 364 54.47 -1.70 22.32
CA LEU A 364 54.32 -0.24 22.49
C LEU A 364 55.52 0.40 23.21
N LYS A 365 56.18 -0.32 24.13
CA LYS A 365 57.39 0.19 24.80
C LYS A 365 58.61 0.20 23.88
N GLU A 366 58.81 -0.85 23.08
CA GLU A 366 59.88 -0.84 22.07
C GLU A 366 59.59 0.13 20.91
N SER A 367 58.34 0.23 20.49
CA SER A 367 57.91 1.16 19.44
C SER A 367 57.96 2.63 19.88
N ALA A 368 57.70 2.96 21.15
CA ALA A 368 57.77 4.35 21.62
C ALA A 368 59.21 4.88 21.75
N VAL A 369 60.18 3.99 21.98
CA VAL A 369 61.60 4.34 22.08
C VAL A 369 62.28 4.35 20.71
N LYS A 370 61.89 3.48 19.76
CA LYS A 370 62.42 3.47 18.38
C LYS A 370 61.71 4.43 17.40
N ASN A 371 60.44 4.81 17.60
CA ASN A 371 59.68 5.63 16.63
C ASN A 371 59.79 7.16 16.77
N ARG A 372 60.84 7.70 17.41
CA ARG A 372 61.11 9.15 17.26
C ARG A 372 61.56 9.55 15.83
N ALA A 373 61.80 8.57 14.94
CA ALA A 373 62.33 8.78 13.60
C ALA A 373 61.51 8.13 12.46
N HIS A 374 60.21 7.84 12.63
CA HIS A 374 59.36 7.39 11.51
C HIS A 374 58.35 8.48 11.09
N PRO A 375 58.20 8.75 9.77
CA PRO A 375 57.35 9.82 9.25
C PRO A 375 55.89 9.64 9.68
N GLU A 376 55.22 10.76 9.97
CA GLU A 376 53.80 10.79 10.30
C GLU A 376 52.98 10.01 9.26
N CYS A 377 52.43 8.88 9.70
CA CYS A 377 51.77 7.91 8.84
C CYS A 377 50.52 8.45 8.14
N PHE A 378 50.33 7.97 6.91
CA PHE A 378 49.27 8.34 5.97
C PHE A 378 47.84 8.40 6.57
N SER A 379 47.43 7.45 7.44
CA SER A 379 46.06 7.47 8.01
C SER A 379 45.83 8.60 9.03
N ARG A 380 46.83 8.88 9.88
CA ARG A 380 46.80 10.04 10.80
C ARG A 380 46.85 11.34 10.01
N ARG A 381 47.62 11.37 8.92
CA ARG A 381 47.69 12.50 8.00
C ARG A 381 46.33 12.76 7.33
N ILE A 382 45.68 11.75 6.73
CA ILE A 382 44.35 11.89 6.12
C ILE A 382 43.31 12.35 7.13
N LYS A 383 43.21 11.70 8.31
CA LYS A 383 42.23 12.08 9.32
C LYS A 383 42.46 13.51 9.82
N ARG A 384 43.72 13.84 10.14
CA ARG A 384 44.10 15.20 10.58
C ARG A 384 43.81 16.21 9.48
N THR A 385 44.21 15.94 8.24
CA THR A 385 43.94 16.80 7.07
C THR A 385 42.46 16.97 6.83
N PHE A 386 41.65 15.91 6.83
CA PHE A 386 40.20 16.03 6.64
C PHE A 386 39.54 16.83 7.77
N THR A 387 39.91 16.57 9.02
CA THR A 387 39.42 17.34 10.16
C THR A 387 39.85 18.81 10.10
N THR A 388 41.13 19.10 9.81
CA THR A 388 41.65 20.48 9.79
C THR A 388 41.27 21.26 8.54
N SER A 389 41.09 20.59 7.39
CA SER A 389 40.83 21.22 6.10
C SER A 389 39.33 21.31 5.77
N PHE A 390 38.49 20.39 6.27
CA PHE A 390 37.05 20.40 5.99
C PHE A 390 36.20 20.61 7.24
N ILE A 391 36.33 19.75 8.26
CA ILE A 391 35.43 19.80 9.44
C ILE A 391 35.59 21.10 10.22
N VAL A 392 36.82 21.47 10.60
CA VAL A 392 37.07 22.67 11.41
C VAL A 392 36.68 23.96 10.68
N PRO A 393 37.04 24.17 9.39
CA PRO A 393 36.57 25.33 8.63
C PRO A 393 35.05 25.37 8.47
N TYR A 394 34.42 24.23 8.19
CA TYR A 394 32.96 24.13 8.08
C TYR A 394 32.25 24.46 9.40
N SER A 395 32.70 23.89 10.52
CA SER A 395 32.15 24.20 11.85
C SER A 395 32.37 25.67 12.23
N LYS A 396 33.54 26.25 11.93
CA LYS A 396 33.81 27.68 12.15
C LYS A 396 32.88 28.54 11.30
N PHE A 397 32.65 28.17 10.05
CA PHE A 397 31.72 28.88 9.16
C PHE A 397 30.28 28.86 9.70
N LEU A 398 29.77 27.68 10.10
CA LEU A 398 28.43 27.55 10.70
C LEU A 398 28.25 28.34 12.00
N GLN A 399 29.34 28.61 12.74
CA GLN A 399 29.28 29.42 13.95
C GLN A 399 29.18 30.94 13.67
N THR A 400 29.60 31.39 12.48
CA THR A 400 29.49 32.81 12.10
C THR A 400 28.03 33.24 11.94
N SER A 401 27.72 34.51 12.22
CA SER A 401 26.36 35.03 12.04
C SER A 401 25.86 34.91 10.60
N LEU A 402 26.75 35.11 9.62
CA LEU A 402 26.46 34.94 8.20
C LEU A 402 26.18 33.47 7.85
N GLY A 403 26.97 32.53 8.36
CA GLY A 403 26.72 31.09 8.18
C GLY A 403 25.39 30.62 8.78
N LYS A 404 25.02 31.12 9.97
CA LYS A 404 23.71 30.84 10.58
C LYS A 404 22.54 31.37 9.75
N ILE A 405 22.65 32.61 9.25
CA ILE A 405 21.62 33.20 8.38
C ILE A 405 21.49 32.37 7.10
N ILE A 406 22.61 32.03 6.44
CA ILE A 406 22.60 31.19 5.24
C ILE A 406 21.96 29.84 5.51
N PHE A 407 22.30 29.16 6.60
CA PHE A 407 21.71 27.86 6.93
C PHE A 407 20.21 27.95 7.17
N VAL A 408 19.76 28.92 7.97
CA VAL A 408 18.32 29.14 8.23
C VAL A 408 17.59 29.50 6.94
N SER A 409 18.17 30.34 6.09
CA SER A 409 17.62 30.67 4.78
C SER A 409 17.53 29.45 3.87
N ILE A 410 18.57 28.62 3.77
CA ILE A 410 18.56 27.39 2.96
C ILE A 410 17.53 26.40 3.50
N PHE A 411 17.45 26.23 4.83
CA PHE A 411 16.48 25.32 5.43
C PHE A 411 15.03 25.80 5.24
N THR A 412 14.77 27.09 5.39
CA THR A 412 13.41 27.64 5.23
C THR A 412 12.99 27.75 3.76
N ILE A 413 13.81 28.38 2.91
CA ILE A 413 13.50 28.65 1.50
C ILE A 413 13.79 27.43 0.63
N GLY A 414 14.88 26.71 0.89
CA GLY A 414 15.31 25.57 0.08
C GLY A 414 14.66 24.24 0.47
N PHE A 415 14.24 24.07 1.72
CA PHE A 415 13.65 22.80 2.19
C PHE A 415 12.17 22.95 2.59
N LEU A 416 11.86 23.76 3.60
CA LEU A 416 10.49 23.85 4.14
C LEU A 416 9.47 24.42 3.14
N TRP A 417 9.84 25.45 2.38
CA TRP A 417 8.93 26.07 1.41
C TRP A 417 8.55 25.11 0.26
N PRO A 418 9.50 24.48 -0.47
CA PRO A 418 9.18 23.47 -1.49
C PRO A 418 8.41 22.28 -0.91
N ALA A 419 8.80 21.81 0.29
CA ALA A 419 8.11 20.69 0.93
C ALA A 419 6.64 21.03 1.23
N SER A 420 6.37 22.20 1.82
CA SER A 420 5.01 22.67 2.11
C SER A 420 4.19 22.90 0.84
N TYR A 421 4.83 23.39 -0.23
CA TYR A 421 4.19 23.56 -1.53
C TYR A 421 3.79 22.22 -2.13
N GLY A 422 4.68 21.23 -2.09
CA GLY A 422 4.43 19.88 -2.61
C GLY A 422 3.29 19.17 -1.90
N VAL A 423 3.24 19.23 -0.56
CA VAL A 423 2.15 18.61 0.22
C VAL A 423 0.77 19.20 -0.12
N ARG A 424 0.69 20.49 -0.47
CA ARG A 424 -0.58 21.11 -0.88
C ARG A 424 -1.01 20.77 -2.30
N LYS A 425 -0.11 20.24 -3.12
CA LYS A 425 -0.33 19.98 -4.55
C LYS A 425 -0.34 18.51 -4.90
N ILE A 426 0.08 17.63 -4.00
CA ILE A 426 0.00 16.18 -4.19
C ILE A 426 -1.46 15.77 -4.44
N LYS A 427 -1.65 14.92 -5.44
CA LYS A 427 -2.96 14.36 -5.81
C LYS A 427 -3.13 13.00 -5.16
N ASN A 428 -4.34 12.69 -4.74
CA ASN A 428 -4.70 11.38 -4.21
C ASN A 428 -5.29 10.57 -5.35
N GLU A 429 -4.45 9.89 -6.12
CA GLU A 429 -4.89 9.11 -7.28
C GLU A 429 -4.19 7.75 -7.25
N MET A 430 -4.98 6.69 -7.38
CA MET A 430 -4.48 5.34 -7.55
C MET A 430 -4.67 4.93 -9.00
N ASP A 431 -3.57 4.51 -9.62
CA ASP A 431 -3.55 3.95 -10.97
C ASP A 431 -3.00 2.52 -10.90
N PHE A 432 -3.86 1.54 -11.18
CA PHE A 432 -3.49 0.12 -11.15
C PHE A 432 -2.45 -0.25 -12.19
N LYS A 433 -2.33 0.53 -13.29
CA LYS A 433 -1.34 0.29 -14.35
C LYS A 433 0.09 0.43 -13.85
N LYS A 434 0.33 1.24 -12.80
CA LYS A 434 1.68 1.45 -12.23
C LYS A 434 2.23 0.22 -11.51
N ILE A 435 1.38 -0.72 -11.11
CA ILE A 435 1.76 -1.95 -10.41
C ILE A 435 2.22 -3.02 -11.41
N LEU A 436 1.72 -2.95 -12.65
CA LEU A 436 1.98 -3.95 -13.67
C LEU A 436 3.33 -3.72 -14.36
N PRO A 437 4.01 -4.79 -14.80
CA PRO A 437 5.15 -4.67 -15.70
C PRO A 437 4.77 -3.92 -16.99
N GLN A 438 5.72 -3.15 -17.54
CA GLN A 438 5.48 -2.31 -18.73
C GLN A 438 5.04 -3.10 -19.99
N ASN A 439 5.34 -4.39 -20.04
CA ASN A 439 4.98 -5.29 -21.16
C ASN A 439 3.77 -6.18 -20.84
N SER A 440 3.01 -5.88 -19.79
CA SER A 440 1.87 -6.71 -19.38
C SER A 440 0.67 -6.55 -20.33
N PRO A 441 0.05 -7.65 -20.80
CA PRO A 441 -1.18 -7.57 -21.60
C PRO A 441 -2.36 -6.99 -20.81
N SER A 442 -2.31 -7.05 -19.47
CA SER A 442 -3.35 -6.44 -18.62
C SER A 442 -3.38 -4.90 -18.70
N LEU A 443 -2.30 -4.25 -19.17
CA LEU A 443 -2.29 -2.80 -19.37
C LEU A 443 -3.31 -2.35 -20.42
N GLU A 444 -3.41 -3.09 -21.53
CA GLU A 444 -4.38 -2.84 -22.59
C GLU A 444 -5.82 -3.02 -22.07
N ALA A 445 -6.04 -4.04 -21.25
CA ALA A 445 -7.33 -4.28 -20.59
C ALA A 445 -7.76 -3.08 -19.71
N PHE A 446 -6.83 -2.54 -18.91
CA PHE A 446 -7.08 -1.33 -18.11
C PHE A 446 -7.38 -0.11 -18.99
N GLU A 447 -6.67 0.04 -20.11
CA GLU A 447 -6.92 1.14 -21.04
C GLU A 447 -8.33 1.09 -21.63
N PHE A 448 -8.80 -0.10 -22.06
CA PHE A 448 -10.18 -0.26 -22.53
C PHE A 448 -11.21 0.01 -21.44
N MET A 449 -10.97 -0.45 -20.22
CA MET A 449 -11.87 -0.21 -19.09
C MET A 449 -11.99 1.29 -18.77
N GLU A 450 -10.88 2.00 -18.64
CA GLU A 450 -10.87 3.42 -18.28
C GLU A 450 -11.35 4.34 -19.40
N ASN A 451 -10.83 4.16 -20.62
CA ASN A 451 -11.05 5.09 -21.71
C ASN A 451 -12.35 4.83 -22.48
N HIS A 452 -12.94 3.64 -22.35
CA HIS A 452 -14.15 3.27 -23.10
C HIS A 452 -15.28 2.83 -22.15
N VAL A 453 -15.07 1.81 -21.30
CA VAL A 453 -16.14 1.25 -20.47
C VAL A 453 -16.64 2.26 -19.44
N TRP A 454 -15.76 2.74 -18.55
CA TRP A 454 -16.12 3.69 -17.50
C TRP A 454 -16.51 5.05 -18.07
N LYS A 455 -15.87 5.45 -19.18
CA LYS A 455 -16.15 6.72 -19.84
C LYS A 455 -17.56 6.77 -20.42
N ASP A 456 -18.02 5.68 -21.03
CA ASP A 456 -19.29 5.69 -21.75
C ASP A 456 -20.47 5.19 -20.88
N PHE A 457 -20.24 4.19 -20.01
CA PHE A 457 -21.32 3.48 -19.33
C PHE A 457 -20.91 2.86 -17.98
N LEU A 458 -20.52 3.69 -17.00
CA LEU A 458 -20.24 3.21 -15.64
C LEU A 458 -21.53 3.02 -14.85
N GLN A 459 -21.72 1.87 -14.21
CA GLN A 459 -22.91 1.56 -13.43
C GLN A 459 -22.60 1.52 -11.94
N PHE A 460 -23.43 2.16 -11.12
CA PHE A 460 -23.45 1.95 -9.67
C PHE A 460 -24.75 1.28 -9.27
N VAL A 461 -24.64 0.26 -8.41
CA VAL A 461 -25.76 -0.47 -7.84
C VAL A 461 -26.09 0.15 -6.50
N PHE A 462 -27.34 0.50 -6.28
CA PHE A 462 -27.85 1.02 -5.03
C PHE A 462 -28.69 -0.05 -4.36
N ILE A 463 -28.25 -0.53 -3.21
CA ILE A 463 -28.90 -1.58 -2.43
C ILE A 463 -29.70 -0.89 -1.33
N VAL A 464 -31.02 -1.02 -1.39
CA VAL A 464 -31.96 -0.42 -0.44
C VAL A 464 -32.36 -1.49 0.56
N ASN A 465 -31.89 -1.36 1.81
CA ASN A 465 -32.19 -2.34 2.86
C ASN A 465 -33.58 -2.15 3.48
N LYS A 466 -34.15 -0.94 3.39
CA LYS A 466 -35.48 -0.60 3.91
C LYS A 466 -36.25 0.21 2.87
N PRO A 467 -36.76 -0.43 1.81
CA PRO A 467 -37.52 0.29 0.78
C PRO A 467 -38.83 0.85 1.36
N PRO A 468 -39.39 1.91 0.75
CA PRO A 468 -40.66 2.47 1.19
C PRO A 468 -41.81 1.49 0.96
N ASN A 469 -42.91 1.67 1.70
CA ASN A 469 -44.18 1.15 1.24
C ASN A 469 -44.63 1.93 -0.01
N PHE A 470 -44.55 1.28 -1.17
CA PHE A 470 -44.91 1.88 -2.46
C PHE A 470 -46.39 2.27 -2.58
N ALA A 471 -47.26 1.69 -1.74
CA ALA A 471 -48.67 2.07 -1.67
C ALA A 471 -48.91 3.34 -0.82
N ASP A 472 -47.99 3.71 0.08
CA ASP A 472 -48.09 4.92 0.90
C ASP A 472 -47.39 6.11 0.23
N GLU A 473 -48.14 7.19 0.02
CA GLU A 473 -47.63 8.44 -0.55
C GLU A 473 -46.53 9.07 0.30
N LYS A 474 -46.63 8.98 1.63
CA LYS A 474 -45.68 9.65 2.53
C LYS A 474 -44.29 9.00 2.48
N GLU A 475 -44.23 7.70 2.21
CA GLU A 475 -42.98 6.97 2.12
C GLU A 475 -42.44 6.91 0.69
N TYR A 476 -43.32 6.84 -0.31
CA TYR A 476 -42.91 6.75 -1.72
C TYR A 476 -42.37 8.07 -2.28
N LEU A 477 -42.97 9.22 -1.93
CA LEU A 477 -42.54 10.51 -2.48
C LEU A 477 -41.08 10.86 -2.13
N PRO A 478 -40.62 10.76 -0.87
CA PRO A 478 -39.22 11.04 -0.55
C PRO A 478 -38.25 10.03 -1.18
N PHE A 479 -38.66 8.77 -1.37
CA PHE A 479 -37.85 7.77 -2.07
C PHE A 479 -37.66 8.15 -3.54
N ARG A 480 -38.73 8.59 -4.20
CA ARG A 480 -38.67 9.06 -5.59
C ARG A 480 -37.82 10.32 -5.72
N GLU A 481 -37.88 11.23 -4.75
CA GLU A 481 -37.02 12.41 -4.69
C GLU A 481 -35.54 12.02 -4.57
N MET A 482 -35.21 11.09 -3.65
CA MET A 482 -33.85 10.56 -3.51
C MET A 482 -33.32 9.99 -4.83
N VAL A 483 -34.10 9.15 -5.52
CA VAL A 483 -33.71 8.60 -6.83
C VAL A 483 -33.51 9.73 -7.83
N SER A 484 -34.46 10.67 -7.93
CA SER A 484 -34.37 11.81 -8.85
C SER A 484 -33.14 12.69 -8.61
N GLU A 485 -32.74 12.92 -7.35
CA GLU A 485 -31.53 13.68 -7.03
C GLU A 485 -30.27 12.97 -7.54
N ILE A 486 -30.21 11.64 -7.43
CA ILE A 486 -29.10 10.85 -7.97
C ILE A 486 -29.08 10.92 -9.51
N GLU A 487 -30.25 10.84 -10.17
CA GLU A 487 -30.36 10.93 -11.63
C GLU A 487 -29.99 12.31 -12.20
N GLN A 488 -30.08 13.37 -11.38
CA GLN A 488 -29.76 14.74 -11.76
C GLN A 488 -28.28 15.10 -11.57
N ILE A 489 -27.46 14.20 -11.01
CA ILE A 489 -26.01 14.38 -10.94
C ILE A 489 -25.49 14.66 -12.36
N LYS A 490 -24.62 15.67 -12.51
CA LYS A 490 -24.12 16.13 -13.83
C LYS A 490 -23.52 14.99 -14.67
N GLU A 491 -22.84 14.06 -13.99
CA GLU A 491 -22.19 12.89 -14.59
C GLU A 491 -23.17 11.74 -14.87
N ALA A 492 -24.44 11.80 -14.44
CA ALA A 492 -25.43 10.79 -14.76
C ALA A 492 -25.69 10.75 -16.28
N TYR A 493 -25.85 9.54 -16.82
CA TYR A 493 -26.08 9.34 -18.24
C TYR A 493 -27.47 9.87 -18.64
N GLY A 494 -28.47 9.55 -17.82
CA GLY A 494 -29.84 10.03 -17.90
C GLY A 494 -30.85 8.96 -17.41
N PRO A 495 -32.14 9.29 -17.31
CA PRO A 495 -33.11 8.36 -16.72
C PRO A 495 -33.34 7.10 -17.55
N LYS A 496 -33.23 7.20 -18.89
CA LYS A 496 -33.41 6.08 -19.83
C LYS A 496 -32.38 4.95 -19.70
N SER A 497 -31.23 5.20 -19.07
CA SER A 497 -30.18 4.19 -18.87
C SER A 497 -30.27 3.49 -17.52
N ASN A 498 -31.15 3.97 -16.63
CA ASN A 498 -31.26 3.46 -15.27
C ASN A 498 -32.16 2.23 -15.26
N MET A 499 -31.88 1.31 -14.36
CA MET A 499 -32.60 0.05 -14.25
C MET A 499 -33.17 -0.08 -12.85
N MET A 500 -34.48 -0.26 -12.78
CA MET A 500 -35.21 -0.48 -11.53
C MET A 500 -36.48 -1.24 -11.89
N TRP A 501 -36.82 -2.27 -11.11
CA TRP A 501 -38.04 -3.07 -11.33
C TRP A 501 -39.29 -2.19 -11.44
N LEU A 502 -39.34 -1.06 -10.72
CA LEU A 502 -40.46 -0.14 -10.73
C LEU A 502 -40.67 0.55 -12.09
N ILE A 503 -39.59 0.82 -12.82
CA ILE A 503 -39.67 1.42 -14.17
C ILE A 503 -40.37 0.43 -15.11
N ASP A 504 -39.94 -0.83 -15.07
CA ASP A 504 -40.49 -1.90 -15.92
C ASP A 504 -41.93 -2.25 -15.52
N TYR A 505 -42.21 -2.31 -14.21
CA TYR A 505 -43.55 -2.58 -13.68
C TYR A 505 -44.58 -1.54 -14.16
N LEU A 506 -44.24 -0.25 -14.04
CA LEU A 506 -45.13 0.83 -14.44
C LEU A 506 -45.32 0.92 -15.96
N ASN A 507 -44.25 0.68 -16.72
CA ASN A 507 -44.33 0.65 -18.18
C ASN A 507 -45.15 -0.55 -18.67
N HIS A 508 -44.96 -1.74 -18.11
CA HIS A 508 -45.60 -2.97 -18.59
C HIS A 508 -47.08 -3.07 -18.18
N GLU A 509 -47.38 -2.88 -16.89
CA GLU A 509 -48.73 -3.14 -16.36
C GLU A 509 -49.68 -1.95 -16.60
N PHE A 510 -49.15 -0.74 -16.69
CA PHE A 510 -49.96 0.48 -16.73
C PHE A 510 -49.69 1.40 -17.92
N ASP A 511 -48.70 1.09 -18.78
CA ASP A 511 -48.22 1.99 -19.86
C ASP A 511 -47.84 3.40 -19.33
N ILE A 512 -47.34 3.44 -18.09
CA ILE A 512 -46.95 4.69 -17.41
C ILE A 512 -45.45 4.86 -17.45
N ASN A 513 -45.01 5.94 -18.11
CA ASN A 513 -43.61 6.34 -18.08
C ASN A 513 -43.23 6.95 -16.71
N TYR A 514 -42.48 6.19 -15.91
CA TYR A 514 -42.01 6.57 -14.57
C TYR A 514 -41.36 7.96 -14.52
N HIS A 515 -40.52 8.31 -15.49
CA HIS A 515 -39.78 9.58 -15.48
C HIS A 515 -40.58 10.78 -15.96
N LYS A 516 -41.72 10.56 -16.64
CA LYS A 516 -42.59 11.65 -17.12
C LYS A 516 -43.75 11.93 -16.18
N ASN A 517 -44.23 10.93 -15.46
CA ASN A 517 -45.48 11.03 -14.70
C ASN A 517 -45.24 11.37 -13.22
N PHE A 518 -44.92 12.63 -12.92
CA PHE A 518 -44.66 13.11 -11.55
C PHE A 518 -45.92 13.21 -10.67
N SER A 519 -47.13 13.18 -11.24
CA SER A 519 -48.39 13.22 -10.48
C SER A 519 -48.74 11.93 -9.74
N MET A 520 -48.01 10.84 -10.01
CA MET A 520 -48.25 9.56 -9.36
C MET A 520 -47.68 9.56 -7.93
N LYS A 521 -48.59 9.54 -6.96
CA LYS A 521 -48.34 9.67 -5.53
C LYS A 521 -48.26 8.33 -4.80
N SER A 522 -48.87 7.28 -5.33
CA SER A 522 -48.81 5.92 -4.80
C SER A 522 -48.85 4.91 -5.96
N ILE A 523 -48.39 3.69 -5.69
CA ILE A 523 -48.31 2.61 -6.66
C ILE A 523 -49.29 1.49 -6.27
N ASN A 524 -50.06 1.03 -7.25
CA ASN A 524 -50.91 -0.13 -7.08
C ASN A 524 -50.07 -1.40 -7.19
N MET A 525 -49.93 -2.15 -6.08
CA MET A 525 -49.13 -3.37 -6.01
C MET A 525 -49.88 -4.66 -6.36
N THR A 526 -51.18 -4.60 -6.72
CA THR A 526 -52.00 -5.81 -6.97
C THR A 526 -51.51 -6.70 -8.11
N ARG A 527 -50.83 -6.12 -9.12
CA ARG A 527 -50.28 -6.84 -10.28
C ARG A 527 -48.81 -7.23 -10.12
N PHE A 528 -48.21 -6.96 -8.97
CA PHE A 528 -46.79 -7.21 -8.74
C PHE A 528 -46.40 -8.70 -8.85
N ILE A 529 -47.19 -9.62 -8.28
CA ILE A 529 -46.87 -11.07 -8.34
C ILE A 529 -46.92 -11.62 -9.78
N PRO A 530 -47.97 -11.35 -10.57
CA PRO A 530 -47.96 -11.69 -12.00
C PRO A 530 -46.74 -11.12 -12.74
N PHE A 531 -46.40 -9.86 -12.49
CA PHE A 531 -45.25 -9.22 -13.12
C PHE A 531 -43.93 -9.92 -12.78
N ILE A 532 -43.64 -10.11 -11.48
CA ILE A 532 -42.33 -10.63 -11.03
C ILE A 532 -42.15 -12.13 -11.34
N THR A 533 -43.21 -12.84 -11.73
CA THR A 533 -43.13 -14.26 -12.12
C THR A 533 -43.14 -14.46 -13.63
N GLN A 534 -43.45 -13.42 -14.40
CA GLN A 534 -43.52 -13.48 -15.86
C GLN A 534 -42.15 -13.24 -16.50
N GLU A 535 -41.76 -14.10 -17.44
CA GLU A 535 -40.59 -13.87 -18.30
C GLU A 535 -40.82 -12.66 -19.22
N PRO A 536 -39.84 -11.73 -19.35
CA PRO A 536 -38.48 -11.75 -18.80
C PRO A 536 -38.29 -11.01 -17.47
N TYR A 537 -39.36 -10.50 -16.85
CA TYR A 537 -39.30 -9.71 -15.61
C TYR A 537 -38.99 -10.54 -14.36
N SER A 538 -39.11 -11.87 -14.45
CA SER A 538 -38.60 -12.84 -13.48
C SER A 538 -37.14 -12.60 -13.09
N ALA A 539 -36.32 -12.02 -13.97
CA ALA A 539 -34.94 -11.64 -13.70
C ALA A 539 -34.79 -10.64 -12.54
N TRP A 540 -35.82 -9.85 -12.23
CA TRP A 540 -35.81 -8.94 -11.08
C TRP A 540 -35.86 -9.67 -9.73
N ASN A 541 -36.24 -10.96 -9.69
CA ASN A 541 -36.23 -11.76 -8.44
C ASN A 541 -34.83 -11.85 -7.83
N ASP A 542 -33.76 -11.85 -8.63
CA ASP A 542 -32.39 -11.91 -8.12
C ASP A 542 -32.00 -10.64 -7.35
N GLY A 543 -32.64 -9.50 -7.68
CA GLY A 543 -32.38 -8.19 -7.09
C GLY A 543 -33.42 -7.72 -6.08
N LEU A 544 -34.45 -8.53 -5.79
CA LEU A 544 -35.62 -8.13 -5.02
C LEU A 544 -35.98 -9.19 -3.98
N LYS A 545 -36.20 -8.75 -2.73
CA LYS A 545 -36.80 -9.59 -1.69
C LYS A 545 -38.12 -8.98 -1.30
N TYR A 546 -39.17 -9.80 -1.29
CA TYR A 546 -40.51 -9.39 -0.93
C TYR A 546 -41.18 -10.44 -0.06
N SER A 547 -42.10 -9.99 0.78
CA SER A 547 -42.93 -10.80 1.65
C SER A 547 -44.40 -10.55 1.30
N VAL A 548 -45.21 -11.62 1.41
CA VAL A 548 -46.65 -11.55 1.21
C VAL A 548 -47.31 -11.87 2.54
N ASN A 549 -48.11 -10.94 3.05
CA ASN A 549 -48.83 -11.17 4.29
C ASN A 549 -49.96 -12.18 4.05
N ASN A 550 -49.90 -13.33 4.71
CA ASN A 550 -50.85 -14.42 4.54
C ASN A 550 -52.30 -14.05 4.92
N GLU A 551 -52.49 -13.03 5.77
CA GLU A 551 -53.81 -12.64 6.27
C GLU A 551 -54.46 -11.55 5.42
N THR A 552 -53.69 -10.57 4.94
CA THR A 552 -54.21 -9.42 4.17
C THR A 552 -53.98 -9.53 2.67
N GLY A 553 -53.10 -10.43 2.23
CA GLY A 553 -52.61 -10.50 0.85
C GLY A 553 -51.76 -9.28 0.45
N GLU A 554 -51.36 -8.44 1.41
CA GLU A 554 -50.54 -7.26 1.16
C GLU A 554 -49.11 -7.67 0.84
N ILE A 555 -48.54 -7.02 -0.18
CA ILE A 555 -47.18 -7.28 -0.67
C ILE A 555 -46.27 -6.19 -0.13
N THR A 556 -45.27 -6.59 0.63
CA THR A 556 -44.23 -5.70 1.17
C THR A 556 -42.90 -6.04 0.54
N ILE A 557 -42.21 -5.03 0.03
CA ILE A 557 -40.85 -5.19 -0.47
C ILE A 557 -39.92 -5.08 0.74
N ASP A 558 -39.09 -6.10 0.99
CA ASP A 558 -38.19 -6.13 2.14
C ASP A 558 -36.83 -5.54 1.77
N LYS A 559 -36.34 -5.84 0.57
CA LYS A 559 -35.07 -5.30 0.02
C LYS A 559 -35.17 -5.16 -1.48
N MET A 560 -34.53 -4.14 -2.03
CA MET A 560 -34.44 -3.98 -3.47
C MET A 560 -33.09 -3.43 -3.87
N LEU A 561 -32.75 -3.58 -5.15
CA LEU A 561 -31.68 -2.84 -5.79
C LEU A 561 -32.22 -1.99 -6.94
N PHE A 562 -31.50 -0.92 -7.24
CA PHE A 562 -31.64 -0.17 -8.48
C PHE A 562 -30.26 0.23 -8.99
N ILE A 563 -30.15 0.46 -10.29
CA ILE A 563 -28.87 0.71 -10.95
C ILE A 563 -28.96 2.04 -11.68
N VAL A 564 -28.02 2.93 -11.38
CA VAL A 564 -27.89 4.23 -12.06
C VAL A 564 -26.61 4.23 -12.87
N THR A 565 -26.69 4.78 -14.07
CA THR A 565 -25.56 4.84 -15.00
C THR A 565 -24.98 6.25 -15.08
N PHE A 566 -23.66 6.33 -15.16
CA PHE A 566 -22.85 7.54 -15.25
C PHE A 566 -21.96 7.53 -16.51
N LYS A 567 -21.58 8.72 -16.96
CA LYS A 567 -20.73 8.96 -18.14
C LYS A 567 -19.65 10.01 -17.86
N GLY A 568 -18.59 9.95 -18.65
CA GLY A 568 -17.46 10.87 -18.61
C GLY A 568 -16.41 10.56 -17.54
N ILE A 569 -16.48 9.39 -16.90
CA ILE A 569 -15.57 8.99 -15.83
C ILE A 569 -14.42 8.17 -16.44
N THR A 570 -13.20 8.68 -16.36
CA THR A 570 -12.01 8.07 -16.98
C THR A 570 -10.93 7.67 -15.98
N SER A 571 -11.16 7.92 -14.69
CA SER A 571 -10.21 7.58 -13.64
C SER A 571 -10.93 7.16 -12.37
N LEU A 572 -10.19 6.48 -11.50
CA LEU A 572 -10.69 6.06 -10.20
C LEU A 572 -11.02 7.26 -9.28
N ASP A 573 -10.25 8.36 -9.37
CA ASP A 573 -10.60 9.63 -8.70
C ASP A 573 -11.94 10.20 -9.19
N GLY A 574 -12.24 10.05 -10.48
CA GLY A 574 -13.56 10.37 -11.03
C GLY A 574 -14.66 9.53 -10.39
N LYS A 575 -14.44 8.23 -10.21
CA LYS A 575 -15.38 7.34 -9.49
C LYS A 575 -15.56 7.79 -8.04
N VAL A 576 -14.46 8.08 -7.33
CA VAL A 576 -14.48 8.56 -5.94
C VAL A 576 -15.38 9.79 -5.83
N LYS A 577 -15.20 10.79 -6.70
CA LYS A 577 -15.99 12.02 -6.69
C LYS A 577 -17.48 11.78 -6.88
N VAL A 578 -17.87 10.92 -7.83
CA VAL A 578 -19.28 10.64 -8.10
C VAL A 578 -19.88 9.80 -6.97
N LEU A 579 -19.19 8.76 -6.51
CA LEU A 579 -19.66 7.92 -5.42
C LEU A 579 -19.80 8.69 -4.10
N SER A 580 -18.89 9.63 -3.81
CA SER A 580 -19.02 10.54 -2.66
C SER A 580 -20.25 11.44 -2.75
N LYS A 581 -20.56 12.01 -3.93
CA LYS A 581 -21.80 12.78 -4.14
C LYS A 581 -23.04 11.92 -3.93
N CYS A 582 -23.03 10.69 -4.47
CA CYS A 582 -24.13 9.75 -4.27
C CYS A 582 -24.33 9.47 -2.77
N ARG A 583 -23.27 9.17 -2.02
CA ARG A 583 -23.34 8.92 -0.58
C ARG A 583 -23.81 10.13 0.22
N GLU A 584 -23.44 11.34 -0.19
CA GLU A 584 -23.95 12.58 0.42
C GLU A 584 -25.49 12.71 0.25
N ILE A 585 -26.01 12.35 -0.93
CA ILE A 585 -27.46 12.28 -1.16
C ILE A 585 -28.09 11.20 -0.28
N LEU A 586 -27.55 9.98 -0.28
CA LEU A 586 -28.08 8.87 0.53
C LEU A 586 -28.12 9.21 2.03
N ASN A 587 -27.12 9.94 2.55
CA ASN A 587 -27.08 10.38 3.93
C ASN A 587 -28.18 11.38 4.31
N ARG A 588 -28.81 12.07 3.34
CA ARG A 588 -30.00 12.90 3.58
C ARG A 588 -31.28 12.09 3.75
N TYR A 589 -31.29 10.83 3.29
CA TYR A 589 -32.43 9.92 3.35
C TYR A 589 -32.12 8.66 4.18
N PRO A 590 -31.74 8.80 5.48
CA PRO A 590 -31.32 7.67 6.31
C PRO A 590 -32.43 6.65 6.57
N GLN A 591 -33.71 7.00 6.33
CA GLN A 591 -34.85 6.11 6.52
C GLN A 591 -34.81 4.86 5.64
N TYR A 592 -34.20 4.94 4.45
CA TYR A 592 -34.19 3.84 3.49
C TYR A 592 -32.97 2.91 3.62
N ASP A 593 -32.00 3.26 4.47
CA ASP A 593 -30.76 2.52 4.68
C ASP A 593 -30.15 2.01 3.37
N THR A 594 -29.84 2.95 2.48
CA THR A 594 -29.37 2.64 1.12
C THR A 594 -27.85 2.69 1.06
N ALA A 595 -27.25 1.63 0.54
CA ALA A 595 -25.82 1.53 0.26
C ALA A 595 -25.54 1.65 -1.23
N SER A 596 -24.44 2.32 -1.59
CA SER A 596 -23.94 2.38 -2.98
C SER A 596 -22.81 1.37 -3.17
N PHE A 597 -22.88 0.59 -4.24
CA PHE A 597 -21.95 -0.48 -4.58
C PHE A 597 -21.42 -0.31 -6.01
N ASP A 598 -20.11 -0.49 -6.13
CA ASP A 598 -19.35 -0.65 -7.37
C ASP A 598 -18.33 -1.78 -7.12
N THR A 599 -17.82 -2.40 -8.18
CA THR A 599 -16.75 -3.41 -8.05
C THR A 599 -15.51 -2.85 -7.34
N ASP A 600 -15.24 -1.56 -7.52
CA ASP A 600 -14.10 -0.86 -6.92
C ASP A 600 -14.44 -0.11 -5.62
N SER A 601 -15.64 -0.30 -5.06
CA SER A 601 -16.12 0.44 -3.89
C SER A 601 -15.18 0.33 -2.67
N GLY A 602 -14.63 -0.85 -2.41
CA GLY A 602 -13.62 -1.04 -1.36
C GLY A 602 -12.32 -0.25 -1.61
N THR A 603 -11.88 -0.14 -2.87
CA THR A 603 -10.73 0.68 -3.24
C THR A 603 -11.04 2.17 -3.10
N VAL A 604 -12.24 2.59 -3.48
CA VAL A 604 -12.71 3.98 -3.29
C VAL A 604 -12.70 4.36 -1.81
N ASP A 605 -13.20 3.49 -0.94
CA ASP A 605 -13.19 3.69 0.52
C ASP A 605 -11.77 3.79 1.08
N MET A 606 -10.87 2.97 0.55
CA MET A 606 -9.46 3.02 0.89
C MET A 606 -8.83 4.36 0.48
N ILE A 607 -9.11 4.86 -0.74
CA ILE A 607 -8.57 6.14 -1.24
C ILE A 607 -9.05 7.33 -0.39
N LEU A 608 -10.33 7.34 -0.01
CA LEU A 608 -10.90 8.39 0.84
C LEU A 608 -10.21 8.47 2.21
N ASN A 609 -9.76 7.33 2.74
CA ASN A 609 -9.09 7.24 4.04
C ASN A 609 -7.57 7.44 3.98
N LEU A 610 -6.96 7.52 2.79
CA LEU A 610 -5.50 7.63 2.62
C LEU A 610 -4.87 8.79 3.43
N PRO A 611 -5.35 10.04 3.34
CA PRO A 611 -4.71 11.15 4.04
C PRO A 611 -4.74 10.97 5.57
N ALA A 612 -5.84 10.47 6.11
CA ALA A 612 -5.99 10.21 7.54
C ALA A 612 -5.04 9.10 8.00
N SER A 613 -4.93 8.02 7.22
CA SER A 613 -4.03 6.88 7.50
C SER A 613 -2.54 7.27 7.49
N LEU A 614 -2.18 8.39 6.86
CA LEU A 614 -0.80 8.91 6.86
C LEU A 614 -0.59 9.95 7.97
N LEU A 615 -1.46 10.96 8.06
CA LEU A 615 -1.25 12.13 8.92
C LEU A 615 -1.36 11.79 10.42
N ILE A 616 -2.33 10.97 10.80
CA ILE A 616 -2.57 10.59 12.21
C ILE A 616 -1.35 9.87 12.80
N PRO A 617 -0.86 8.75 12.23
CA PRO A 617 0.31 8.07 12.78
C PRO A 617 1.57 8.94 12.71
N SER A 618 1.76 9.74 11.65
CA SER A 618 2.88 10.67 11.54
C SER A 618 2.92 11.68 12.69
N ALA A 619 1.76 12.27 13.03
CA ALA A 619 1.65 13.21 14.14
C ALA A 619 1.96 12.54 15.49
N ILE A 620 1.47 11.31 15.70
CA ILE A 620 1.75 10.55 16.91
C ILE A 620 3.25 10.20 17.00
N ILE A 621 3.91 9.85 15.89
CA ILE A 621 5.35 9.58 15.84
C ILE A 621 6.16 10.80 16.26
N VAL A 622 5.79 12.01 15.83
CA VAL A 622 6.45 13.26 16.27
C VAL A 622 6.32 13.46 17.79
N VAL A 623 5.12 13.20 18.34
CA VAL A 623 4.88 13.30 19.78
C VAL A 623 5.71 12.25 20.54
N LEU A 624 5.73 11.00 20.07
CA LEU A 624 6.55 9.94 20.67
C LEU A 624 8.04 10.26 20.61
N ALA A 625 8.54 10.80 19.49
CA ALA A 625 9.92 11.25 19.37
C ALA A 625 10.27 12.30 20.43
N GLY A 626 9.38 13.26 20.67
CA GLY A 626 9.51 14.24 21.75
C GLY A 626 9.50 13.59 23.14
N ILE A 627 8.54 12.72 23.43
CA ILE A 627 8.40 12.06 24.74
C ILE A 627 9.61 11.17 25.06
N PHE A 628 9.99 10.28 24.16
CA PHE A 628 11.11 9.36 24.40
C PHE A 628 12.45 10.08 24.44
N SER A 629 12.66 11.13 23.65
CA SER A 629 13.88 11.96 23.76
C SER A 629 13.91 12.73 25.09
N ALA A 630 12.77 13.25 25.58
CA ALA A 630 12.69 13.88 26.90
C ALA A 630 13.00 12.89 28.03
N LEU A 631 12.49 11.66 27.93
CA LEU A 631 12.67 10.61 28.94
C LEU A 631 14.13 10.12 29.00
N PHE A 632 14.74 9.83 27.84
CA PHE A 632 16.08 9.24 27.79
C PHE A 632 17.22 10.26 27.80
N MET A 633 17.05 11.45 27.20
CA MET A 633 18.09 12.50 27.19
C MET A 633 17.95 13.49 28.35
N GLN A 634 16.81 13.50 29.05
CA GLN A 634 16.52 14.38 30.21
C GLN A 634 16.76 15.87 29.93
N ASN A 635 16.58 16.30 28.67
CA ASN A 635 16.78 17.68 28.24
C ASN A 635 15.61 18.14 27.36
N VAL A 636 14.85 19.12 27.85
CA VAL A 636 13.67 19.66 27.17
C VAL A 636 14.02 20.31 25.83
N VAL A 637 15.16 21.02 25.74
CA VAL A 637 15.58 21.68 24.50
C VAL A 637 15.94 20.64 23.44
N ALA A 638 16.67 19.58 23.83
CA ALA A 638 17.00 18.48 22.93
C ALA A 638 15.73 17.76 22.45
N SER A 639 14.76 17.56 23.34
CA SER A 639 13.47 16.95 23.00
C SER A 639 12.66 17.76 21.99
N LEU A 640 12.47 19.07 22.24
CA LEU A 640 11.76 19.96 21.31
C LEU A 640 12.46 20.03 19.94
N THR A 641 13.79 20.04 19.94
CA THR A 641 14.59 20.05 18.71
C THR A 641 14.41 18.75 17.93
N THR A 642 14.42 17.61 18.62
CA THR A 642 14.19 16.28 18.02
C THR A 642 12.79 16.19 17.40
N ALA A 643 11.76 16.65 18.12
CA ALA A 643 10.39 16.67 17.62
C ALA A 643 10.25 17.58 16.39
N PHE A 644 10.86 18.77 16.40
CA PHE A 644 10.83 19.71 15.27
C PHE A 644 11.50 19.13 14.02
N PHE A 645 12.70 18.55 14.14
CA PHE A 645 13.39 17.94 13.00
C PHE A 645 12.67 16.69 12.50
N THR A 646 12.04 15.92 13.39
CA THR A 646 11.18 14.79 13.00
C THR A 646 9.97 15.26 12.20
N ALA A 647 9.28 16.31 12.64
CA ALA A 647 8.16 16.88 11.88
C ALA A 647 8.63 17.43 10.53
N SER A 648 9.78 18.10 10.49
CA SER A 648 10.36 18.65 9.28
C SER A 648 10.78 17.59 8.27
N SER A 649 11.38 16.48 8.72
CA SER A 649 11.78 15.37 7.84
C SER A 649 10.57 14.65 7.25
N ILE A 650 9.51 14.45 8.04
CA ILE A 650 8.22 13.91 7.57
C ILE A 650 7.61 14.84 6.52
N LEU A 651 7.58 16.15 6.78
CA LEU A 651 7.09 17.14 5.82
C LEU A 651 7.91 17.11 4.52
N GLY A 652 9.24 16.99 4.61
CA GLY A 652 10.12 16.85 3.47
C GLY A 652 9.85 15.59 2.66
N LEU A 653 9.71 14.44 3.33
CA LEU A 653 9.38 13.17 2.70
C LEU A 653 8.10 13.29 1.85
N TYR A 654 7.03 13.86 2.41
CA TYR A 654 5.75 13.98 1.71
C TYR A 654 5.78 15.07 0.63
N GLY A 655 6.47 16.18 0.91
CA GLY A 655 6.50 17.33 0.02
C GLY A 655 7.37 17.13 -1.22
N PHE A 656 8.53 16.49 -1.09
CA PHE A 656 9.43 16.32 -2.23
C PHE A 656 8.94 15.31 -3.26
N VAL A 657 8.06 14.39 -2.85
CA VAL A 657 7.48 13.36 -3.73
C VAL A 657 6.65 13.98 -4.85
N TYR A 658 6.00 15.12 -4.59
CA TYR A 658 5.30 15.89 -5.62
C TYR A 658 6.24 16.29 -6.77
N PHE A 659 7.49 16.68 -6.49
CA PHE A 659 8.45 17.06 -7.53
C PHE A 659 9.00 15.86 -8.32
N ILE A 660 8.89 14.66 -7.77
CA ILE A 660 9.21 13.40 -8.45
C ILE A 660 8.03 12.93 -9.33
N ASN A 661 6.90 13.66 -9.30
CA ASN A 661 5.68 13.36 -10.04
C ASN A 661 5.06 12.00 -9.67
N VAL A 662 5.09 11.68 -8.37
CA VAL A 662 4.47 10.49 -7.80
C VAL A 662 3.22 10.91 -7.04
N ASP A 663 2.11 10.24 -7.33
CA ASP A 663 0.80 10.48 -6.71
C ASP A 663 0.70 9.80 -5.34
N LEU A 664 -0.19 10.30 -4.48
CA LEU A 664 -0.47 9.68 -3.20
C LEU A 664 -1.44 8.52 -3.38
N ASP A 665 -0.88 7.32 -3.45
CA ASP A 665 -1.62 6.06 -3.46
C ASP A 665 -1.32 5.21 -2.21
N VAL A 666 -1.97 4.05 -2.14
CA VAL A 666 -1.85 3.11 -1.03
C VAL A 666 -0.42 2.58 -0.87
N PHE A 667 0.29 2.38 -1.96
CA PHE A 667 1.67 1.87 -1.96
C PHE A 667 2.67 2.92 -1.48
N THR A 668 2.46 4.16 -1.90
CA THR A 668 3.25 5.33 -1.50
C THR A 668 3.04 5.62 -0.02
N VAL A 669 1.80 5.55 0.48
CA VAL A 669 1.51 5.66 1.93
C VAL A 669 2.22 4.57 2.72
N GLY A 670 2.16 3.31 2.27
CA GLY A 670 2.92 2.22 2.90
C GLY A 670 4.42 2.54 2.97
N THR A 671 5.01 2.90 1.83
CA THR A 671 6.44 3.26 1.72
C THR A 671 6.82 4.43 2.61
N PHE A 672 5.95 5.43 2.75
CA PHE A 672 6.14 6.57 3.63
C PHE A 672 6.16 6.19 5.10
N LEU A 673 5.26 5.30 5.53
CA LEU A 673 5.23 4.83 6.92
C LEU A 673 6.49 4.04 7.25
N PHE A 674 6.98 3.20 6.34
CA PHE A 674 8.28 2.53 6.51
C PHE A 674 9.43 3.54 6.57
N THR A 675 9.46 4.52 5.67
CA THR A 675 10.60 5.46 5.55
C THR A 675 10.66 6.48 6.69
N THR A 676 9.51 6.95 7.17
CA THR A 676 9.41 7.93 8.27
C THR A 676 10.14 7.46 9.52
N LEU A 677 10.03 6.16 9.83
CA LEU A 677 10.62 5.57 11.03
C LEU A 677 12.12 5.28 10.86
N ILE A 678 12.60 5.09 9.63
CA ILE A 678 14.04 4.94 9.32
C ILE A 678 14.78 6.26 9.50
N ASN A 679 14.21 7.36 9.00
CA ASN A 679 14.87 8.67 9.02
C ASN A 679 15.26 9.12 10.43
N GLN A 680 14.58 8.63 11.47
CA GLN A 680 14.93 8.96 12.86
C GLN A 680 16.29 8.42 13.30
N PHE A 681 16.77 7.31 12.73
CA PHE A 681 18.12 6.78 13.04
C PHE A 681 19.26 7.69 12.59
N LEU A 682 19.00 8.59 11.61
CA LEU A 682 20.02 9.51 11.08
C LEU A 682 20.14 10.82 11.88
N PHE A 683 19.11 11.20 12.65
CA PHE A 683 19.04 12.51 13.32
C PHE A 683 19.44 12.50 14.80
N THR A 684 19.59 11.32 15.41
CA THR A 684 20.05 11.17 16.80
C THR A 684 21.58 11.06 16.93
N LEU A 685 22.29 11.59 15.92
CA LEU A 685 23.72 11.93 15.90
C LEU A 685 23.96 13.30 16.55
#